data_AF-A0A832MBW1-F1
#
_entry.id   AF-A0A832MBW1-F1
#
_cell.length_a   1.000
_cell.length_b   1.000
_cell.length_c   1.000
_cell.angle_alpha   90.00
_cell.angle_beta   90.00
_cell.angle_gamma   90.00
#
_symmetry.space_group_name_H-M   'P 1'
#
loop_
_entity.id
_entity.type
_entity.pdbx_description
1 polymer ?
#
loop_
_entity_poly.entity_id
_entity_poly.type
_entity_poly.pdbx_seq_one_letter_code
_entity_poly.pdbx_strand_id
1 'polypeptide(L)'
;VRTSHPAFSGLNIVSKVFLDYGKQDPCFGDDATSPEDKQGHGTHVAGIVASRGAPGWSDYWGVARGLGTLYNLKIAYLDKCTGRGRFQGNDPVAALNWAVQQAPYVKVINFSSGGDASGDDDVLARLFDYFADTYGLTISVAAGNESKSGFLGLWTKPGPVSSPGIGYNVTTVAAMNTQGTIDRSDDEIAIFSSRGPTVGGRKKPDIAAPGGLRDDWSLSGWQPVVGIWSADYQSDGFRKDSGTSMAAPHIAGAAVLLRQAGVQDPLAIKALLLNTTDWLNWSNDQGWGYANLSRALAQRNNVVTSTLAAGRVRLWKGVPNGLFYSTLTWNRFVYQGYTGGCLSDLDLFLYSGLSGVLLGSSVSVVDNVEKAYATAYGPVVANVTHWSQSSCRSPERFGLAFSVSGFQPATGPVLDVSCTAPTAIAPSAQFSAACTIANRGDLPALSVQGALGFAGSTSSSSQDFGTIQPGGSSTKTWLVTAPASIGTFTLQLAAQSNSFGGLFSGSASITFSTTSGVCTVAVSPTAVSFPATGGNGTVSVSAPAGCSWQALSNAQWITVTGGAQGSGNGTVTFTVAANTGSTARTGTIAVGGQAIAISQAGASSAPVVTSVVNGASFQPGIAAGAWISIFGTNFATTTRIWRDDEIVGGVLPTQLDGVRVTVNGRMAAVYYISATQLNVQVPSDDAVGPVQVQVTTAQGTTTTTAQMQAFAPGLFLFDRENRRYVASQHAADYSLVGKVGLYPGSTPAKPGEIVILYGTGFGPTNPPVPTGRVITQPARLANPVRVSIGGLQAEVLWAGLSAAGLYQFNVKVPDALSDGDAAVVVDIAGFPTQSNAFITVQR
;
A
#
# COMPACT_ATOMS: atom_id res chain seq x y z
N VAL A 1 -21.08 38.64 -3.22
CA VAL A 1 -21.90 38.71 -4.46
C VAL A 1 -22.85 39.88 -4.31
N ARG A 2 -23.12 40.65 -5.37
CA ARG A 2 -24.21 41.63 -5.36
C ARG A 2 -25.56 40.94 -5.44
N THR A 3 -26.16 40.76 -4.26
CA THR A 3 -27.40 39.98 -4.11
C THR A 3 -28.62 40.65 -4.74
N SER A 4 -28.58 41.97 -4.93
CA SER A 4 -29.65 42.73 -5.56
C SER A 4 -29.65 42.68 -7.09
N HIS A 5 -28.65 42.05 -7.73
CA HIS A 5 -28.53 42.06 -9.18
C HIS A 5 -29.70 41.29 -9.83
N PRO A 6 -30.36 41.81 -10.89
CA PRO A 6 -31.53 41.17 -11.48
C PRO A 6 -31.29 39.74 -12.00
N ALA A 7 -30.05 39.41 -12.39
CA ALA A 7 -29.65 38.05 -12.77
C ALA A 7 -29.91 37.00 -11.68
N PHE A 8 -30.03 37.40 -10.42
CA PHE A 8 -30.33 36.52 -9.29
C PHE A 8 -31.76 36.67 -8.77
N SER A 9 -32.64 37.34 -9.51
CA SER A 9 -34.02 37.55 -9.08
C SER A 9 -34.73 36.21 -8.78
N GLY A 10 -35.30 36.13 -7.58
CA GLY A 10 -35.96 34.93 -7.05
C GLY A 10 -35.02 33.78 -6.66
N LEU A 11 -33.70 33.95 -6.69
CA LEU A 11 -32.73 32.99 -6.16
C LEU A 11 -32.54 33.25 -4.66
N ASN A 12 -32.70 32.23 -3.82
CA ASN A 12 -32.37 32.37 -2.41
C ASN A 12 -30.84 32.44 -2.25
N ILE A 13 -30.31 33.56 -1.75
CA ILE A 13 -28.87 33.72 -1.50
C ILE A 13 -28.62 33.81 -0.01
N VAL A 14 -27.93 32.80 0.54
CA VAL A 14 -27.47 32.79 1.93
C VAL A 14 -26.06 33.35 1.96
N SER A 15 -25.87 34.49 2.64
CA SER A 15 -24.58 35.17 2.68
C SER A 15 -23.90 35.10 4.04
N LYS A 16 -22.58 34.88 4.04
CA LYS A 16 -21.71 34.93 5.22
C LYS A 16 -20.37 35.56 4.88
N VAL A 17 -19.78 36.26 5.84
CA VAL A 17 -18.50 36.99 5.69
C VAL A 17 -17.41 36.29 6.49
N PHE A 18 -16.26 36.10 5.86
CA PHE A 18 -15.04 35.52 6.41
C PHE A 18 -13.88 36.42 6.00
N LEU A 19 -13.73 37.55 6.69
CA LEU A 19 -12.68 38.55 6.42
C LEU A 19 -11.92 38.91 7.69
N ASP A 20 -11.85 37.97 8.64
CA ASP A 20 -11.20 38.22 9.93
C ASP A 20 -9.69 38.41 9.80
N TYR A 21 -9.09 37.78 8.79
CA TYR A 21 -7.69 37.98 8.44
C TYR A 21 -7.54 39.05 7.36
N GLY A 22 -8.39 39.05 6.33
CA GLY A 22 -8.39 40.06 5.27
C GLY A 22 -8.45 41.50 5.78
N LYS A 23 -9.26 41.78 6.81
CA LYS A 23 -9.39 43.13 7.40
C LYS A 23 -8.10 43.68 8.04
N GLN A 24 -7.11 42.82 8.27
CA GLN A 24 -5.81 43.19 8.84
C GLN A 24 -4.80 43.63 7.76
N ASP A 25 -5.10 43.42 6.48
CA ASP A 25 -4.25 43.85 5.37
C ASP A 25 -4.20 45.39 5.31
N PRO A 26 -3.01 46.03 5.27
CA PRO A 26 -2.89 47.48 5.09
C PRO A 26 -3.63 48.01 3.85
N CYS A 27 -3.71 47.20 2.80
CA CYS A 27 -4.39 47.47 1.54
C CYS A 27 -5.88 47.07 1.54
N PHE A 28 -6.45 46.71 2.69
CA PHE A 28 -7.88 46.43 2.80
C PHE A 28 -8.71 47.66 2.42
N GLY A 29 -9.60 47.49 1.43
CA GLY A 29 -10.46 48.52 0.84
C GLY A 29 -11.93 48.14 0.78
N ASP A 30 -12.38 47.23 1.63
CA ASP A 30 -13.74 46.70 1.63
C ASP A 30 -14.46 46.93 2.97
N ASP A 31 -15.65 46.37 3.15
CA ASP A 31 -16.36 46.32 4.43
C ASP A 31 -16.30 44.88 4.99
N ALA A 32 -15.63 44.73 6.13
CA ALA A 32 -15.43 43.43 6.79
C ALA A 32 -16.71 42.84 7.40
N THR A 33 -17.81 43.58 7.42
CA THR A 33 -19.12 43.14 7.96
C THR A 33 -20.15 42.86 6.88
N SER A 34 -19.89 43.29 5.64
CA SER A 34 -20.85 43.19 4.54
C SER A 34 -20.50 42.05 3.58
N PRO A 35 -21.47 41.22 3.16
CA PRO A 35 -21.28 40.20 2.14
C PRO A 35 -21.31 40.73 0.71
N GLU A 36 -21.52 42.04 0.55
CA GLU A 36 -21.60 42.72 -0.74
C GLU A 36 -20.27 42.69 -1.47
N ASP A 37 -20.31 42.54 -2.79
CA ASP A 37 -19.11 42.39 -3.61
C ASP A 37 -18.63 43.72 -4.18
N LYS A 38 -17.77 44.44 -3.47
CA LYS A 38 -17.30 45.75 -3.97
C LYS A 38 -16.36 45.70 -5.18
N GLN A 39 -15.84 44.52 -5.53
CA GLN A 39 -14.87 44.38 -6.62
C GLN A 39 -15.54 43.88 -7.91
N GLY A 40 -16.45 42.91 -7.81
CA GLY A 40 -17.32 42.43 -8.88
C GLY A 40 -17.04 41.01 -9.39
N HIS A 41 -15.87 40.45 -9.09
CA HIS A 41 -15.47 39.11 -9.50
C HIS A 41 -16.38 38.03 -8.94
N GLY A 42 -16.72 38.11 -7.65
CA GLY A 42 -17.61 37.13 -7.01
C GLY A 42 -19.01 37.13 -7.63
N THR A 43 -19.51 38.30 -8.02
CA THR A 43 -20.80 38.49 -8.71
C THR A 43 -20.77 37.88 -10.09
N HIS A 44 -19.69 38.11 -10.86
CA HIS A 44 -19.49 37.51 -12.17
C HIS A 44 -19.42 35.98 -12.10
N VAL A 45 -18.60 35.45 -11.18
CA VAL A 45 -18.46 34.00 -10.92
C VAL A 45 -19.80 33.37 -10.52
N ALA A 46 -20.55 34.00 -9.61
CA ALA A 46 -21.87 33.52 -9.20
C ALA A 46 -22.88 33.50 -10.36
N GLY A 47 -22.81 34.49 -11.26
CA GLY A 47 -23.65 34.54 -12.45
C GLY A 47 -23.40 33.38 -13.41
N ILE A 48 -22.14 32.96 -13.61
CA ILE A 48 -21.80 31.79 -14.44
C ILE A 48 -22.43 30.52 -13.87
N VAL A 49 -22.54 30.40 -12.55
CA VAL A 49 -23.21 29.26 -11.92
C VAL A 49 -24.73 29.36 -12.03
N ALA A 50 -25.31 30.50 -11.65
CA ALA A 50 -26.72 30.55 -11.25
C ALA A 50 -27.55 31.71 -11.84
N SER A 51 -27.01 32.48 -12.80
CA SER A 51 -27.77 33.55 -13.46
C SER A 51 -29.07 33.01 -14.08
N ARG A 52 -30.15 33.75 -13.91
CA ARG A 52 -31.47 33.53 -14.53
C ARG A 52 -31.75 34.51 -15.67
N GLY A 53 -30.75 35.29 -16.08
CA GLY A 53 -30.90 36.41 -17.01
C GLY A 53 -31.48 37.66 -16.35
N ALA A 54 -31.44 38.78 -17.06
CA ALA A 54 -32.00 40.06 -16.62
C ALA A 54 -32.80 40.71 -17.76
N PRO A 55 -33.63 41.75 -17.51
CA PRO A 55 -34.24 42.53 -18.57
C PRO A 55 -33.19 43.04 -19.57
N GLY A 56 -33.38 42.77 -20.87
CA GLY A 56 -32.41 43.07 -21.92
C GLY A 56 -31.24 42.09 -22.04
N TRP A 57 -31.16 41.08 -21.17
CA TRP A 57 -30.10 40.06 -21.09
C TRP A 57 -30.70 38.67 -20.81
N SER A 58 -31.75 38.29 -21.55
CA SER A 58 -32.54 37.08 -21.27
C SER A 58 -31.79 35.78 -21.50
N ASP A 59 -30.77 35.77 -22.35
CA ASP A 59 -30.09 34.55 -22.82
C ASP A 59 -28.80 34.23 -22.04
N TYR A 60 -28.46 35.04 -21.04
CA TYR A 60 -27.23 34.92 -20.26
C TYR A 60 -27.45 34.09 -18.99
N TRP A 61 -27.76 32.81 -19.20
CA TRP A 61 -28.02 31.86 -18.13
C TRP A 61 -26.75 31.29 -17.51
N GLY A 62 -26.77 31.14 -16.20
CA GLY A 62 -25.79 30.33 -15.51
C GLY A 62 -26.01 28.85 -15.81
N VAL A 63 -24.94 28.06 -15.73
CA VAL A 63 -24.97 26.63 -16.03
C VAL A 63 -26.05 25.90 -15.22
N ALA A 64 -26.21 26.24 -13.95
CA ALA A 64 -27.23 25.73 -13.04
C ALA A 64 -28.30 26.80 -12.72
N ARG A 65 -28.89 27.47 -13.71
CA ARG A 65 -29.95 28.51 -13.55
C ARG A 65 -31.11 28.13 -12.61
N GLY A 66 -31.41 26.83 -12.53
CA GLY A 66 -32.47 26.26 -11.69
C GLY A 66 -32.07 26.06 -10.22
N LEU A 67 -30.87 26.47 -9.82
CA LEU A 67 -30.40 26.35 -8.44
C LEU A 67 -31.39 27.01 -7.48
N GLY A 68 -31.76 26.28 -6.42
CA GLY A 68 -32.72 26.75 -5.42
C GLY A 68 -32.10 27.65 -4.36
N THR A 69 -30.84 27.43 -4.01
CA THR A 69 -30.11 28.26 -3.02
C THR A 69 -28.64 28.37 -3.39
N LEU A 70 -28.12 29.59 -3.39
CA LEU A 70 -26.71 29.91 -3.56
C LEU A 70 -26.13 30.36 -2.21
N TYR A 71 -25.02 29.77 -1.80
CA TYR A 71 -24.28 30.22 -0.61
C TYR A 71 -23.15 31.16 -1.03
N ASN A 72 -23.27 32.44 -0.68
CA ASN A 72 -22.25 33.47 -0.89
C ASN A 72 -21.34 33.55 0.34
N LEU A 73 -20.21 32.86 0.30
CA LEU A 73 -19.20 32.91 1.36
C LEU A 73 -18.12 33.94 0.96
N LYS A 74 -18.23 35.16 1.49
CA LYS A 74 -17.30 36.25 1.17
C LYS A 74 -15.98 36.05 1.91
N ILE A 75 -14.97 35.61 1.16
CA ILE A 75 -13.60 35.36 1.63
C ILE A 75 -12.59 36.38 1.09
N ALA A 76 -13.00 37.18 0.11
CA ALA A 76 -12.15 38.10 -0.61
C ALA A 76 -12.66 39.54 -0.47
N TYR A 77 -11.72 40.48 -0.50
CA TYR A 77 -11.93 41.90 -0.34
C TYR A 77 -11.32 42.67 -1.52
N LEU A 78 -11.84 43.88 -1.75
CA LEU A 78 -11.20 44.85 -2.63
C LEU A 78 -9.87 45.31 -2.00
N ASP A 79 -8.76 45.03 -2.67
CA ASP A 79 -7.46 45.60 -2.34
C ASP A 79 -7.40 47.03 -2.91
N LYS A 80 -7.43 48.05 -2.04
CA LYS A 80 -7.42 49.47 -2.45
C LYS A 80 -6.10 49.92 -3.06
N CYS A 81 -5.01 49.15 -2.88
CA CYS A 81 -3.71 49.47 -3.43
C CYS A 81 -3.60 49.02 -4.89
N THR A 82 -4.29 47.95 -5.27
CA THR A 82 -4.19 47.36 -6.63
C THR A 82 -5.50 47.36 -7.42
N GLY A 83 -6.64 47.60 -6.76
CA GLY A 83 -7.98 47.48 -7.34
C GLY A 83 -8.43 46.05 -7.61
N ARG A 84 -7.66 45.04 -7.19
CA ARG A 84 -7.95 43.61 -7.41
C ARG A 84 -8.69 42.99 -6.22
N GLY A 85 -9.30 41.82 -6.45
CA GLY A 85 -9.80 40.98 -5.36
C GLY A 85 -8.63 40.25 -4.70
N ARG A 86 -8.58 40.26 -3.37
CA ARG A 86 -7.55 39.58 -2.58
C ARG A 86 -8.17 38.82 -1.41
N PHE A 87 -7.53 37.75 -0.94
CA PHE A 87 -7.94 37.00 0.24
C PHE A 87 -6.71 36.63 1.08
N GLN A 88 -6.94 36.29 2.35
CA GLN A 88 -5.92 35.71 3.22
C GLN A 88 -6.22 34.21 3.41
N GLY A 89 -5.20 33.35 3.39
CA GLY A 89 -5.37 31.89 3.31
C GLY A 89 -6.24 31.26 4.42
N ASN A 90 -6.38 31.90 5.58
CA ASN A 90 -7.22 31.42 6.68
C ASN A 90 -8.71 31.69 6.50
N ASP A 91 -9.07 32.76 5.77
CA ASP A 91 -10.47 33.14 5.51
C ASP A 91 -11.25 32.05 4.73
N PRO A 92 -10.75 31.44 3.64
CA PRO A 92 -11.45 30.36 2.96
C PRO A 92 -11.54 29.08 3.79
N VAL A 93 -10.57 28.83 4.68
CA VAL A 93 -10.61 27.68 5.59
C VAL A 93 -11.73 27.86 6.61
N ALA A 94 -11.88 29.07 7.17
CA ALA A 94 -13.00 29.41 8.05
C ALA A 94 -14.35 29.27 7.32
N ALA A 95 -14.41 29.67 6.05
CA ALA A 95 -15.62 29.53 5.23
C ALA A 95 -15.99 28.06 4.98
N LEU A 96 -15.03 27.20 4.63
CA LEU A 96 -15.23 25.77 4.46
C LEU A 96 -15.69 25.11 5.76
N ASN A 97 -15.04 25.44 6.88
CA ASN A 97 -15.41 24.94 8.20
C ASN A 97 -16.85 25.33 8.57
N TRP A 98 -17.23 26.58 8.35
CA TRP A 98 -18.62 27.01 8.56
C TRP A 98 -19.59 26.27 7.63
N ALA A 99 -19.25 26.11 6.35
CA ALA A 99 -20.12 25.43 5.39
C ALA A 99 -20.44 23.99 5.80
N VAL A 100 -19.42 23.21 6.20
CA VAL A 100 -19.65 21.81 6.60
C VAL A 100 -20.37 21.66 7.94
N GLN A 101 -20.25 22.64 8.84
CA GLN A 101 -20.91 22.61 10.16
C GLN A 101 -22.33 23.19 10.15
N GLN A 102 -22.55 24.24 9.37
CA GLN A 102 -23.76 25.08 9.46
C GLN A 102 -24.61 25.05 8.18
N ALA A 103 -24.06 24.53 7.08
CA ALA A 103 -24.76 24.40 5.80
C ALA A 103 -24.62 22.97 5.24
N PRO A 104 -25.12 21.94 5.94
CA PRO A 104 -24.86 20.52 5.62
C PRO A 104 -25.33 20.08 4.23
N TYR A 105 -26.23 20.84 3.59
CA TYR A 105 -26.72 20.61 2.24
C TYR A 105 -25.78 21.12 1.13
N VAL A 106 -24.77 21.94 1.47
CA VAL A 106 -23.74 22.36 0.52
C VAL A 106 -22.86 21.16 0.19
N LYS A 107 -22.90 20.74 -1.07
CA LYS A 107 -22.09 19.62 -1.59
C LYS A 107 -21.21 19.97 -2.79
N VAL A 108 -21.39 21.17 -3.34
CA VAL A 108 -20.57 21.69 -4.43
C VAL A 108 -20.04 23.06 -4.01
N ILE A 109 -18.74 23.27 -4.15
CA ILE A 109 -18.06 24.52 -3.84
C ILE A 109 -17.29 24.96 -5.08
N ASN A 110 -17.39 26.24 -5.42
CA ASN A 110 -16.54 26.87 -6.42
C ASN A 110 -15.52 27.77 -5.73
N PHE A 111 -14.25 27.62 -6.07
CA PHE A 111 -13.16 28.46 -5.59
C PHE A 111 -12.37 29.03 -6.77
N SER A 112 -12.83 30.18 -7.26
CA SER A 112 -12.25 30.90 -8.41
C SER A 112 -11.08 31.82 -8.03
N SER A 113 -10.24 31.39 -7.09
CA SER A 113 -9.12 32.14 -6.56
C SER A 113 -7.93 31.21 -6.33
N GLY A 114 -6.75 31.76 -6.08
CA GLY A 114 -5.55 30.97 -5.77
C GLY A 114 -4.34 31.86 -5.53
N GLY A 115 -3.24 31.23 -5.15
CA GLY A 115 -1.92 31.87 -5.03
C GLY A 115 -0.81 30.94 -5.47
N ASP A 116 0.43 31.43 -5.47
CA ASP A 116 1.59 30.61 -5.78
C ASP A 116 1.65 29.39 -4.87
N ALA A 117 1.82 28.22 -5.47
CA ALA A 117 2.05 26.98 -4.73
C ALA A 117 3.42 27.03 -4.04
N SER A 118 3.46 26.81 -2.73
CA SER A 118 4.73 26.77 -1.97
C SER A 118 5.44 25.40 -2.08
N GLY A 119 4.83 24.42 -2.74
CA GLY A 119 5.34 23.06 -2.95
C GLY A 119 4.30 22.21 -3.68
N ASP A 120 4.56 20.91 -3.86
CA ASP A 120 3.56 19.99 -4.43
C ASP A 120 2.39 19.69 -3.47
N ASP A 121 2.59 19.94 -2.18
CA ASP A 121 1.65 19.66 -1.11
C ASP A 121 1.69 20.75 -0.03
N ASP A 122 1.04 21.88 -0.28
CA ASP A 122 0.99 22.98 0.68
C ASP A 122 -0.19 22.86 1.67
N VAL A 123 -0.25 23.76 2.64
CA VAL A 123 -1.27 23.74 3.70
C VAL A 123 -2.68 23.94 3.13
N LEU A 124 -2.85 24.85 2.16
CA LEU A 124 -4.18 25.18 1.63
C LEU A 124 -4.72 24.03 0.76
N ALA A 125 -3.86 23.40 -0.05
CA ALA A 125 -4.19 22.20 -0.82
C ALA A 125 -4.61 21.04 0.09
N ARG A 126 -3.84 20.75 1.16
CA ARG A 126 -4.19 19.70 2.15
C ARG A 126 -5.53 19.95 2.84
N LEU A 127 -5.83 21.20 3.17
CA LEU A 127 -7.10 21.57 3.79
C LEU A 127 -8.27 21.31 2.83
N PHE A 128 -8.13 21.70 1.57
CA PHE A 128 -9.16 21.42 0.55
C PHE A 128 -9.33 19.92 0.32
N ASP A 129 -8.23 19.16 0.29
CA ASP A 129 -8.27 17.70 0.19
C ASP A 129 -9.00 17.07 1.37
N TYR A 130 -8.69 17.50 2.60
CA TYR A 130 -9.37 17.07 3.82
C TYR A 130 -10.89 17.33 3.77
N PHE A 131 -11.31 18.53 3.36
CA PHE A 131 -12.73 18.88 3.31
C PHE A 131 -13.47 18.09 2.21
N ALA A 132 -12.83 17.92 1.05
CA ALA A 132 -13.38 17.13 -0.05
C ALA A 132 -13.61 15.67 0.35
N ASP A 133 -12.62 15.04 0.99
CA ASP A 133 -12.70 13.63 1.39
C ASP A 133 -13.61 13.41 2.60
N THR A 134 -13.40 14.16 3.68
CA THR A 134 -14.09 13.93 4.96
C THR A 134 -15.59 14.23 4.88
N TYR A 135 -15.97 15.26 4.14
CA TYR A 135 -17.37 15.74 4.09
C TYR A 135 -18.08 15.44 2.76
N GLY A 136 -17.38 14.78 1.83
CA GLY A 136 -17.92 14.39 0.53
C GLY A 136 -18.32 15.60 -0.31
N LEU A 137 -17.38 16.54 -0.51
CA LEU A 137 -17.62 17.76 -1.27
C LEU A 137 -17.01 17.66 -2.67
N THR A 138 -17.76 18.11 -3.68
CA THR A 138 -17.18 18.42 -5.00
C THR A 138 -16.67 19.86 -4.99
N ILE A 139 -15.36 20.05 -5.10
CA ILE A 139 -14.75 21.38 -5.08
C ILE A 139 -14.12 21.67 -6.46
N SER A 140 -14.67 22.65 -7.17
CA SER A 140 -14.11 23.18 -8.41
C SER A 140 -13.16 24.33 -8.09
N VAL A 141 -11.93 24.28 -8.62
CA VAL A 141 -10.86 25.25 -8.33
C VAL A 141 -10.28 25.78 -9.63
N ALA A 142 -10.07 27.09 -9.72
CA ALA A 142 -9.39 27.70 -10.87
C ALA A 142 -7.91 27.24 -10.94
N ALA A 143 -7.40 26.89 -12.12
CA ALA A 143 -6.00 26.47 -12.26
C ALA A 143 -5.00 27.59 -11.96
N GLY A 144 -5.37 28.85 -12.18
CA GLY A 144 -4.47 30.02 -12.06
C GLY A 144 -4.32 30.74 -13.40
N ASN A 145 -3.92 32.01 -13.34
CA ASN A 145 -3.73 32.87 -14.51
C ASN A 145 -2.31 33.42 -14.60
N GLU A 146 -1.36 32.75 -13.93
CA GLU A 146 0.02 33.21 -13.84
C GLU A 146 0.71 32.93 -15.16
N SER A 147 1.34 33.93 -15.76
CA SER A 147 2.29 33.79 -16.85
C SER A 147 3.55 34.51 -16.39
N LYS A 148 4.69 33.82 -16.31
CA LYS A 148 5.90 34.43 -15.75
C LYS A 148 6.45 35.46 -16.73
N SER A 149 6.44 36.73 -16.34
CA SER A 149 7.17 37.80 -17.02
C SER A 149 8.67 37.52 -16.92
N GLY A 150 9.30 37.11 -18.01
CA GLY A 150 10.76 37.23 -18.14
C GLY A 150 11.12 38.72 -18.19
N PHE A 151 12.29 39.08 -17.64
CA PHE A 151 12.84 40.45 -17.58
C PHE A 151 13.04 41.14 -18.97
N LEU A 152 12.67 40.47 -20.05
CA LEU A 152 12.53 41.00 -21.41
C LEU A 152 11.15 40.56 -21.93
N GLY A 153 10.18 41.48 -21.89
CA GLY A 153 8.74 41.25 -22.09
C GLY A 153 8.33 40.48 -23.35
N LEU A 154 8.27 39.16 -23.24
CA LEU A 154 7.53 38.26 -24.12
C LEU A 154 6.75 37.25 -23.27
N TRP A 155 5.42 37.33 -23.31
CA TRP A 155 4.46 36.40 -22.69
C TRP A 155 4.62 34.99 -23.27
N THR A 156 5.63 34.24 -22.85
CA THR A 156 6.01 32.98 -23.54
C THR A 156 6.01 31.75 -22.64
N LYS A 157 5.81 31.89 -21.33
CA LYS A 157 5.72 30.73 -20.43
C LYS A 157 4.53 30.84 -19.46
N PRO A 158 3.51 29.97 -19.63
CA PRO A 158 2.47 29.75 -18.63
C PRO A 158 3.09 29.39 -17.28
N GLY A 159 2.53 29.93 -16.21
CA GLY A 159 2.90 29.66 -14.84
C GLY A 159 2.34 28.30 -14.36
N PRO A 160 2.89 27.78 -13.25
CA PRO A 160 2.43 26.54 -12.68
C PRO A 160 0.98 26.65 -12.18
N VAL A 161 0.33 25.51 -11.97
CA VAL A 161 -0.98 25.43 -11.31
C VAL A 161 -0.89 26.06 -9.91
N SER A 162 -1.81 26.97 -9.62
CA SER A 162 -1.92 27.69 -8.34
C SER A 162 -2.47 26.81 -7.22
N SER A 163 -2.18 27.17 -5.98
CA SER A 163 -2.80 26.58 -4.79
C SER A 163 -4.14 27.25 -4.47
N PRO A 164 -5.19 26.49 -4.12
CA PRO A 164 -5.24 25.05 -3.80
C PRO A 164 -5.52 24.14 -5.00
N GLY A 165 -5.43 24.63 -6.24
CA GLY A 165 -5.63 23.84 -7.46
C GLY A 165 -4.62 22.68 -7.64
N ILE A 166 -3.52 22.67 -6.87
CA ILE A 166 -2.63 21.51 -6.80
C ILE A 166 -3.22 20.34 -5.98
N GLY A 167 -4.28 20.51 -5.19
CA GLY A 167 -4.86 19.44 -4.36
C GLY A 167 -5.32 18.22 -5.16
N TYR A 168 -5.27 17.03 -4.55
CA TYR A 168 -5.66 15.78 -5.19
C TYR A 168 -7.19 15.70 -5.41
N ASN A 169 -7.95 16.05 -4.38
CA ASN A 169 -9.38 15.76 -4.28
C ASN A 169 -10.24 16.84 -4.93
N VAL A 170 -9.65 18.00 -5.24
CA VAL A 170 -10.32 19.07 -5.99
C VAL A 170 -10.35 18.78 -7.49
N THR A 171 -11.26 19.43 -8.21
CA THR A 171 -11.30 19.46 -9.68
C THR A 171 -10.75 20.80 -10.15
N THR A 172 -9.54 20.78 -10.68
CA THR A 172 -8.78 21.96 -11.10
C THR A 172 -9.06 22.28 -12.57
N VAL A 173 -9.44 23.52 -12.86
CA VAL A 173 -10.07 23.89 -14.12
C VAL A 173 -9.22 24.88 -14.92
N ALA A 174 -8.80 24.46 -16.12
CA ALA A 174 -8.14 25.30 -17.11
C ALA A 174 -9.14 26.17 -17.88
N ALA A 175 -8.67 27.27 -18.45
CA ALA A 175 -9.49 28.17 -19.26
C ALA A 175 -9.34 27.87 -20.75
N MET A 176 -10.45 27.56 -21.42
CA MET A 176 -10.57 27.59 -22.87
C MET A 176 -10.92 28.99 -23.35
N ASN A 177 -10.26 29.45 -24.41
CA ASN A 177 -10.74 30.51 -25.26
C ASN A 177 -11.75 29.92 -26.24
N THR A 178 -12.97 30.47 -26.22
CA THR A 178 -14.07 30.01 -27.07
C THR A 178 -14.12 30.68 -28.44
N GLN A 179 -13.18 31.60 -28.72
CA GLN A 179 -13.19 32.48 -29.89
C GLN A 179 -14.49 33.29 -30.11
N GLY A 180 -15.45 33.22 -29.17
CA GLY A 180 -16.77 33.82 -29.29
C GLY A 180 -17.70 33.03 -30.21
N THR A 181 -17.34 31.79 -30.55
CA THR A 181 -18.08 30.90 -31.45
C THR A 181 -18.87 29.86 -30.65
N ILE A 182 -19.91 29.31 -31.27
CA ILE A 182 -20.65 28.15 -30.74
C ILE A 182 -19.97 26.84 -31.15
N ASP A 183 -19.35 26.85 -32.33
CA ASP A 183 -18.48 25.74 -32.73
C ASP A 183 -17.28 25.71 -31.78
N ARG A 184 -16.90 24.50 -31.38
CA ARG A 184 -15.81 24.28 -30.43
C ARG A 184 -14.55 23.78 -31.14
N SER A 185 -14.59 23.66 -32.46
CA SER A 185 -13.48 23.14 -33.27
C SER A 185 -12.30 24.11 -33.33
N ASP A 186 -12.53 25.40 -33.08
CA ASP A 186 -11.54 26.48 -32.99
C ASP A 186 -11.21 26.89 -31.55
N ASP A 187 -11.79 26.22 -30.55
CA ASP A 187 -11.52 26.47 -29.15
C ASP A 187 -10.08 26.01 -28.80
N GLU A 188 -9.31 26.91 -28.23
CA GLU A 188 -7.93 26.67 -27.81
C GLU A 188 -7.76 26.98 -26.32
N ILE A 189 -6.73 26.42 -25.68
CA ILE A 189 -6.41 26.81 -24.30
C ILE A 189 -6.00 28.28 -24.29
N ALA A 190 -6.61 29.04 -23.38
CA ALA A 190 -6.29 30.44 -23.18
C ALA A 190 -4.82 30.60 -22.75
N ILE A 191 -4.11 31.53 -23.39
CA ILE A 191 -2.66 31.71 -23.22
C ILE A 191 -2.23 31.94 -21.76
N PHE A 192 -3.08 32.58 -20.96
CA PHE A 192 -2.82 32.88 -19.55
C PHE A 192 -3.08 31.68 -18.61
N SER A 193 -3.76 30.63 -19.08
CA SER A 193 -4.16 29.51 -18.21
C SER A 193 -2.92 28.81 -17.67
N SER A 194 -2.82 28.73 -16.33
CA SER A 194 -1.76 27.97 -15.67
C SER A 194 -1.74 26.52 -16.15
N ARG A 195 -0.53 25.96 -16.24
CA ARG A 195 -0.28 24.61 -16.77
C ARG A 195 0.45 23.76 -15.75
N GLY A 196 0.22 22.46 -15.79
CA GLY A 196 1.00 21.52 -15.00
C GLY A 196 2.21 20.96 -15.74
N PRO A 197 2.69 19.77 -15.33
CA PRO A 197 2.26 19.04 -14.13
C PRO A 197 2.49 19.86 -12.84
N THR A 198 1.97 19.40 -11.71
CA THR A 198 2.35 19.98 -10.42
C THR A 198 3.86 19.78 -10.17
N VAL A 199 4.41 20.42 -9.13
CA VAL A 199 5.85 20.31 -8.80
C VAL A 199 6.28 18.86 -8.58
N GLY A 200 5.40 18.02 -8.02
CA GLY A 200 5.61 16.58 -7.79
C GLY A 200 5.20 15.69 -8.98
N GLY A 201 4.94 16.27 -10.15
CA GLY A 201 4.70 15.52 -11.38
C GLY A 201 3.25 15.07 -11.59
N ARG A 202 2.30 15.49 -10.75
CA ARG A 202 0.89 15.07 -10.86
C ARG A 202 0.17 15.77 -12.00
N LYS A 203 -0.78 15.06 -12.60
CA LYS A 203 -1.59 15.52 -13.73
C LYS A 203 -2.61 16.57 -13.29
N LYS A 204 -2.21 17.83 -13.39
CA LYS A 204 -3.07 19.01 -13.23
C LYS A 204 -2.87 19.99 -14.39
N PRO A 205 -3.87 20.80 -14.80
CA PRO A 205 -5.26 20.78 -14.33
C PRO A 205 -5.97 19.46 -14.67
N ASP A 206 -7.15 19.22 -14.07
CA ASP A 206 -7.93 18.01 -14.35
C ASP A 206 -8.74 18.16 -15.65
N ILE A 207 -9.32 19.33 -15.89
CA ILE A 207 -10.29 19.56 -16.96
C ILE A 207 -10.23 21.01 -17.46
N ALA A 208 -10.64 21.27 -18.69
CA ALA A 208 -10.80 22.62 -19.23
C ALA A 208 -12.28 23.00 -19.40
N ALA A 209 -12.59 24.28 -19.24
CA ALA A 209 -13.93 24.83 -19.44
C ALA A 209 -13.87 26.27 -20.00
N PRO A 210 -14.98 26.86 -20.49
CA PRO A 210 -14.97 28.20 -21.05
C PRO A 210 -14.47 29.24 -20.05
N GLY A 211 -13.35 29.89 -20.35
CA GLY A 211 -12.73 30.92 -19.51
C GLY A 211 -12.42 32.23 -20.24
N GLY A 212 -12.55 32.24 -21.57
CA GLY A 212 -12.32 33.42 -22.42
C GLY A 212 -10.84 33.72 -22.67
N LEU A 213 -10.60 34.74 -23.49
CA LEU A 213 -9.29 35.32 -23.78
C LEU A 213 -9.14 36.66 -23.05
N ARG A 214 -7.99 36.85 -22.41
CA ARG A 214 -7.65 38.09 -21.72
C ARG A 214 -7.23 39.15 -22.73
N ASP A 215 -7.47 40.42 -22.42
CA ASP A 215 -6.91 41.55 -23.17
C ASP A 215 -5.39 41.40 -23.24
N ASP A 216 -4.87 40.95 -24.39
CA ASP A 216 -3.45 40.94 -24.66
C ASP A 216 -3.14 42.01 -25.72
N TRP A 217 -2.79 43.20 -25.23
CA TRP A 217 -2.26 44.30 -26.02
C TRP A 217 -1.01 43.91 -26.85
N SER A 218 -0.35 42.78 -26.56
CA SER A 218 0.83 42.31 -27.31
C SER A 218 0.51 41.59 -28.62
N LEU A 219 -0.75 41.21 -28.87
CA LEU A 219 -1.19 40.76 -30.19
C LEU A 219 -1.69 41.99 -30.96
N SER A 220 -0.76 42.65 -31.65
CA SER A 220 -1.03 43.80 -32.51
C SER A 220 -2.12 43.49 -33.54
N GLY A 221 -3.37 43.82 -33.22
CA GLY A 221 -4.53 43.69 -34.08
C GLY A 221 -5.81 43.82 -33.27
N TRP A 222 -6.77 44.60 -33.75
CA TRP A 222 -8.09 44.78 -33.16
C TRP A 222 -8.88 43.45 -33.08
N GLN A 223 -8.57 42.58 -32.12
CA GLN A 223 -9.44 41.47 -31.78
C GLN A 223 -10.41 41.90 -30.67
N PRO A 224 -11.74 41.81 -30.88
CA PRO A 224 -12.69 42.13 -29.82
C PRO A 224 -12.53 41.14 -28.67
N VAL A 225 -12.57 41.64 -27.43
CA VAL A 225 -12.47 40.83 -26.20
C VAL A 225 -13.39 39.62 -26.26
N VAL A 226 -12.82 38.42 -26.23
CA VAL A 226 -13.55 37.15 -26.16
C VAL A 226 -13.68 36.73 -24.69
N GLY A 227 -14.38 37.53 -23.90
CA GLY A 227 -14.66 37.21 -22.50
C GLY A 227 -15.96 36.43 -22.31
N ILE A 228 -16.08 35.79 -21.16
CA ILE A 228 -17.32 35.16 -20.68
C ILE A 228 -18.24 36.25 -20.15
N TRP A 229 -19.45 36.31 -20.69
CA TRP A 229 -20.49 37.21 -20.19
C TRP A 229 -21.11 36.68 -18.91
N SER A 230 -21.20 37.53 -17.89
CA SER A 230 -21.91 37.24 -16.65
C SER A 230 -22.34 38.52 -15.94
N ALA A 231 -23.09 38.38 -14.85
CA ALA A 231 -23.65 39.47 -14.06
C ALA A 231 -22.58 40.49 -13.68
N ASP A 232 -22.86 41.77 -13.93
CA ASP A 232 -21.98 42.87 -13.57
C ASP A 232 -22.28 43.35 -12.14
N TYR A 233 -21.25 43.74 -11.41
CA TYR A 233 -21.44 44.38 -10.12
C TYR A 233 -21.89 45.83 -10.26
N GLN A 234 -21.34 46.55 -11.23
CA GLN A 234 -21.47 48.01 -11.34
C GLN A 234 -22.78 48.46 -11.98
N SER A 235 -23.48 47.56 -12.67
CA SER A 235 -24.75 47.82 -13.36
C SER A 235 -25.72 46.66 -13.17
N ASP A 236 -26.97 46.83 -13.60
CA ASP A 236 -27.97 45.75 -13.64
C ASP A 236 -27.82 44.84 -14.88
N GLY A 237 -26.76 45.07 -15.67
CA GLY A 237 -26.46 44.36 -16.91
C GLY A 237 -25.41 43.27 -16.75
N PHE A 238 -24.79 42.89 -17.86
CA PHE A 238 -23.74 41.87 -17.89
C PHE A 238 -22.45 42.47 -18.44
N ARG A 239 -21.32 41.89 -18.05
CA ARG A 239 -20.01 42.25 -18.56
C ARG A 239 -19.21 41.03 -18.95
N LYS A 240 -18.30 41.22 -19.89
CA LYS A 240 -17.28 40.22 -20.24
C LYS A 240 -16.18 40.23 -19.16
N ASP A 241 -15.74 39.04 -18.78
CA ASP A 241 -14.51 38.84 -18.01
C ASP A 241 -13.80 37.58 -18.50
N SER A 242 -12.52 37.41 -18.15
CA SER A 242 -11.70 36.28 -18.60
C SER A 242 -10.84 35.74 -17.47
N GLY A 243 -10.64 34.43 -17.44
CA GLY A 243 -9.80 33.78 -16.44
C GLY A 243 -10.18 32.32 -16.22
N THR A 244 -9.27 31.56 -15.62
CA THR A 244 -9.61 30.27 -15.01
C THR A 244 -10.67 30.43 -13.90
N SER A 245 -10.76 31.63 -13.32
CA SER A 245 -11.86 32.05 -12.45
C SER A 245 -13.25 31.98 -13.10
N MET A 246 -13.35 32.16 -14.41
CA MET A 246 -14.60 32.04 -15.18
C MET A 246 -14.81 30.61 -15.66
N ALA A 247 -13.74 29.82 -15.85
CA ALA A 247 -13.82 28.41 -16.20
C ALA A 247 -14.31 27.53 -15.04
N ALA A 248 -13.73 27.69 -13.84
CA ALA A 248 -14.10 26.91 -12.64
C ALA A 248 -15.62 26.87 -12.32
N PRO A 249 -16.39 27.99 -12.37
CA PRO A 249 -17.81 27.96 -12.05
C PRO A 249 -18.65 27.20 -13.08
N HIS A 250 -18.19 27.02 -14.32
CA HIS A 250 -18.86 26.13 -15.27
C HIS A 250 -18.87 24.69 -14.76
N ILE A 251 -17.73 24.22 -14.23
CA ILE A 251 -17.60 22.86 -13.67
C ILE A 251 -18.38 22.72 -12.36
N ALA A 252 -18.43 23.76 -11.54
CA ALA A 252 -19.29 23.76 -10.35
C ALA A 252 -20.78 23.66 -10.72
N GLY A 253 -21.24 24.44 -11.70
CA GLY A 253 -22.61 24.34 -12.21
C GLY A 253 -22.91 22.97 -12.82
N ALA A 254 -21.96 22.40 -13.57
CA ALA A 254 -22.06 21.06 -14.13
C ALA A 254 -22.22 19.99 -13.03
N ALA A 255 -21.41 20.08 -11.96
CA ALA A 255 -21.54 19.19 -10.81
C ALA A 255 -22.91 19.30 -10.13
N VAL A 256 -23.45 20.50 -9.96
CA VAL A 256 -24.81 20.71 -9.43
C VAL A 256 -25.86 20.01 -10.30
N LEU A 257 -25.79 20.20 -11.62
CA LEU A 257 -26.73 19.55 -12.56
C LEU A 257 -26.62 18.03 -12.55
N LEU A 258 -25.40 17.48 -12.47
CA LEU A 258 -25.20 16.03 -12.38
C LEU A 258 -25.77 15.45 -11.07
N ARG A 259 -25.64 16.18 -9.96
CA ARG A 259 -26.29 15.81 -8.68
C ARG A 259 -27.81 15.78 -8.82
N GLN A 260 -28.39 16.80 -9.44
CA GLN A 260 -29.83 16.83 -9.73
C GLN A 260 -30.25 15.66 -10.63
N ALA A 261 -29.40 15.27 -11.57
CA ALA A 261 -29.62 14.15 -12.49
C ALA A 261 -29.38 12.76 -11.87
N GLY A 262 -29.03 12.68 -10.58
CA GLY A 262 -28.90 11.43 -9.81
C GLY A 262 -27.47 11.00 -9.47
N VAL A 263 -26.45 11.68 -10.00
CA VAL A 263 -25.03 11.37 -9.72
C VAL A 263 -24.61 12.15 -8.47
N GLN A 264 -24.93 11.62 -7.30
CA GLN A 264 -24.75 12.34 -6.03
C GLN A 264 -23.35 12.23 -5.41
N ASP A 265 -22.54 11.26 -5.81
CA ASP A 265 -21.24 11.05 -5.18
C ASP A 265 -20.15 11.92 -5.82
N PRO A 266 -19.30 12.64 -5.05
CA PRO A 266 -18.25 13.48 -5.61
C PRO A 266 -17.22 12.72 -6.46
N LEU A 267 -16.88 11.47 -6.12
CA LEU A 267 -15.96 10.65 -6.91
C LEU A 267 -16.63 10.24 -8.23
N ALA A 268 -17.91 9.86 -8.19
CA ALA A 268 -18.67 9.59 -9.41
C ALA A 268 -18.80 10.83 -10.30
N ILE A 269 -19.04 12.01 -9.72
CA ILE A 269 -19.11 13.28 -10.47
C ILE A 269 -17.77 13.56 -11.15
N LYS A 270 -16.65 13.48 -10.41
CA LYS A 270 -15.30 13.70 -10.97
C LYS A 270 -15.00 12.68 -12.07
N ALA A 271 -15.20 11.39 -11.81
CA ALA A 271 -15.02 10.34 -12.81
C ALA A 271 -15.84 10.58 -14.07
N LEU A 272 -17.14 10.92 -13.95
CA LEU A 272 -18.02 11.15 -15.09
C LEU A 272 -17.62 12.38 -15.91
N LEU A 273 -17.29 13.50 -15.25
CA LEU A 273 -16.85 14.73 -15.92
C LEU A 273 -15.56 14.49 -16.73
N LEU A 274 -14.58 13.81 -16.14
CA LEU A 274 -13.29 13.52 -16.80
C LEU A 274 -13.39 12.42 -17.85
N ASN A 275 -14.30 11.45 -17.68
CA ASN A 275 -14.56 10.41 -18.67
C ASN A 275 -15.16 11.03 -19.93
N THR A 276 -16.05 12.01 -19.78
CA THR A 276 -16.87 12.56 -20.86
C THR A 276 -16.27 13.76 -21.58
N THR A 277 -15.02 14.13 -21.29
CA THR A 277 -14.29 15.18 -22.03
C THR A 277 -14.19 14.86 -23.53
N ASP A 278 -14.00 15.91 -24.34
CA ASP A 278 -13.90 15.75 -25.80
C ASP A 278 -12.60 15.08 -26.26
N TRP A 279 -11.57 15.05 -25.41
CA TRP A 279 -10.29 14.39 -25.67
C TRP A 279 -10.02 13.23 -24.70
N LEU A 280 -9.23 12.25 -25.15
CA LEU A 280 -8.94 11.04 -24.37
C LEU A 280 -7.71 11.19 -23.48
N ASN A 281 -6.65 11.78 -24.02
CA ASN A 281 -5.36 11.87 -23.37
C ASN A 281 -5.28 13.12 -22.49
N TRP A 282 -4.55 13.00 -21.39
CA TRP A 282 -4.16 14.15 -20.60
C TRP A 282 -3.07 14.95 -21.31
N SER A 283 -3.17 16.27 -21.27
CA SER A 283 -2.05 17.19 -21.54
C SER A 283 -1.96 18.26 -20.47
N ASN A 284 -0.76 18.82 -20.34
CA ASN A 284 -0.42 19.72 -19.24
C ASN A 284 -1.15 21.07 -19.24
N ASP A 285 -1.79 21.42 -20.35
CA ASP A 285 -2.52 22.66 -20.56
C ASP A 285 -4.03 22.53 -20.29
N GLN A 286 -4.68 21.52 -20.85
CA GLN A 286 -6.13 21.32 -20.80
C GLN A 286 -6.59 20.21 -19.84
N GLY A 287 -5.65 19.50 -19.22
CA GLY A 287 -5.95 18.34 -18.39
C GLY A 287 -6.43 17.15 -19.21
N TRP A 288 -7.41 16.42 -18.70
CA TRP A 288 -8.09 15.31 -19.41
C TRP A 288 -8.99 15.78 -20.55
N GLY A 289 -9.10 17.09 -20.76
CA GLY A 289 -9.70 17.69 -21.93
C GLY A 289 -10.84 18.66 -21.62
N TYR A 290 -11.50 19.10 -22.69
CA TYR A 290 -12.57 20.08 -22.61
C TYR A 290 -13.88 19.43 -22.15
N ALA A 291 -14.49 20.00 -21.11
CA ALA A 291 -15.73 19.51 -20.52
C ALA A 291 -16.88 19.43 -21.52
N ASN A 292 -17.61 18.31 -21.53
CA ASN A 292 -18.80 18.12 -22.35
C ASN A 292 -19.98 17.63 -21.50
N LEU A 293 -20.75 18.58 -20.97
CA LEU A 293 -21.84 18.29 -20.04
C LEU A 293 -23.00 17.53 -20.69
N SER A 294 -23.24 17.72 -22.00
CA SER A 294 -24.24 16.96 -22.73
C SER A 294 -23.89 15.47 -22.78
N ARG A 295 -22.61 15.15 -23.03
CA ARG A 295 -22.11 13.77 -22.97
C ARG A 295 -22.15 13.23 -21.54
N ALA A 296 -21.77 14.02 -20.54
CA ALA A 296 -21.86 13.63 -19.13
C ALA A 296 -23.31 13.29 -18.73
N LEU A 297 -24.29 14.11 -19.12
CA LEU A 297 -25.70 13.86 -18.85
C LEU A 297 -26.21 12.59 -19.54
N ALA A 298 -25.81 12.36 -20.80
CA ALA A 298 -26.17 11.15 -21.55
C ALA A 298 -25.59 9.89 -20.90
N GLN A 299 -24.37 9.97 -20.36
CA GLN A 299 -23.64 8.85 -19.72
C GLN A 299 -23.80 8.80 -18.20
N ARG A 300 -24.72 9.58 -17.60
CA ARG A 300 -24.88 9.68 -16.14
C ARG A 300 -25.16 8.37 -15.40
N ASN A 301 -25.67 7.36 -16.12
CA ASN A 301 -25.94 6.03 -15.57
C ASN A 301 -24.77 5.05 -15.78
N ASN A 302 -23.71 5.46 -16.48
CA ASN A 302 -22.53 4.67 -16.77
C ASN A 302 -21.41 4.95 -15.75
N VAL A 303 -21.77 5.25 -14.51
CA VAL A 303 -20.82 5.55 -13.44
C VAL A 303 -21.23 4.82 -12.18
N VAL A 304 -20.24 4.30 -11.45
CA VAL A 304 -20.44 3.56 -10.20
C VAL A 304 -19.49 4.09 -9.13
N THR A 305 -19.81 3.80 -7.88
CA THR A 305 -18.86 3.93 -6.77
C THR A 305 -18.70 2.57 -6.10
N SER A 306 -17.50 2.29 -5.61
CA SER A 306 -17.19 1.03 -4.93
C SER A 306 -16.10 1.25 -3.90
N THR A 307 -15.89 0.24 -3.06
CA THR A 307 -14.74 0.14 -2.16
C THR A 307 -13.90 -1.09 -2.49
N LEU A 308 -12.60 -1.04 -2.21
CA LEU A 308 -11.66 -2.13 -2.47
C LEU A 308 -10.59 -2.21 -1.38
N ALA A 309 -10.46 -3.38 -0.76
CA ALA A 309 -9.40 -3.66 0.20
C ALA A 309 -8.04 -3.74 -0.48
N ALA A 310 -6.99 -3.36 0.25
CA ALA A 310 -5.61 -3.45 -0.21
C ALA A 310 -5.23 -4.90 -0.60
N GLY A 311 -4.46 -5.04 -1.68
CA GLY A 311 -4.05 -6.33 -2.23
C GLY A 311 -5.16 -7.09 -2.98
N ARG A 312 -6.26 -6.42 -3.35
CA ARG A 312 -7.41 -7.02 -4.04
C ARG A 312 -7.69 -6.32 -5.36
N VAL A 313 -8.48 -7.00 -6.20
CA VAL A 313 -9.00 -6.47 -7.47
C VAL A 313 -10.53 -6.39 -7.42
N ARG A 314 -11.12 -5.46 -8.17
CA ARG A 314 -12.57 -5.40 -8.44
C ARG A 314 -12.79 -5.36 -9.94
N LEU A 315 -13.68 -6.23 -10.42
CA LEU A 315 -13.91 -6.42 -11.85
C LEU A 315 -15.30 -5.92 -12.26
N TRP A 316 -15.38 -5.39 -13.48
CA TRP A 316 -16.63 -5.13 -14.21
C TRP A 316 -16.52 -5.71 -15.61
N LYS A 317 -17.63 -6.21 -16.14
CA LYS A 317 -17.69 -6.74 -17.51
C LYS A 317 -18.75 -6.03 -18.33
N GLY A 318 -18.46 -5.83 -19.61
CA GLY A 318 -19.36 -5.22 -20.59
C GLY A 318 -18.95 -5.57 -22.02
N VAL A 319 -19.71 -5.11 -23.01
CA VAL A 319 -19.49 -5.44 -24.43
C VAL A 319 -19.48 -4.15 -25.25
N PRO A 320 -18.36 -3.41 -25.29
CA PRO A 320 -18.22 -2.27 -26.19
C PRO A 320 -18.19 -2.69 -27.67
N ASN A 321 -18.53 -1.73 -28.54
CA ASN A 321 -18.50 -1.86 -29.99
C ASN A 321 -17.75 -0.67 -30.62
N GLY A 322 -16.44 -0.63 -30.42
CA GLY A 322 -15.56 0.43 -30.91
C GLY A 322 -14.65 0.98 -29.81
N LEU A 323 -14.36 2.28 -29.87
CA LEU A 323 -13.56 2.96 -28.86
C LEU A 323 -14.28 2.90 -27.50
N PHE A 324 -13.60 2.33 -26.51
CA PHE A 324 -14.02 2.24 -25.13
C PHE A 324 -12.98 2.88 -24.23
N TYR A 325 -13.43 3.72 -23.31
CA TYR A 325 -12.63 4.30 -22.25
C TYR A 325 -13.37 4.26 -20.92
N SER A 326 -12.58 4.28 -19.85
CA SER A 326 -13.05 4.33 -18.47
C SER A 326 -12.15 5.21 -17.63
N THR A 327 -12.74 5.95 -16.69
CA THR A 327 -12.01 6.83 -15.77
C THR A 327 -12.29 6.45 -14.33
N LEU A 328 -11.23 6.17 -13.60
CA LEU A 328 -11.18 5.87 -12.17
C LEU A 328 -10.74 7.12 -11.41
N THR A 329 -11.39 7.40 -10.28
CA THR A 329 -11.00 8.50 -9.37
C THR A 329 -11.15 8.07 -7.93
N TRP A 330 -10.24 8.51 -7.07
CA TRP A 330 -10.31 8.32 -5.62
C TRP A 330 -9.73 9.54 -4.91
N ASN A 331 -9.92 9.62 -3.60
CA ASN A 331 -9.38 10.72 -2.82
C ASN A 331 -8.10 10.31 -2.11
N ARG A 332 -7.21 11.29 -1.94
CA ARG A 332 -6.17 11.27 -0.92
C ARG A 332 -6.81 11.43 0.46
N PHE A 333 -6.32 10.68 1.44
CA PHE A 333 -6.66 10.89 2.85
C PHE A 333 -5.68 11.87 3.51
N VAL A 334 -6.20 12.79 4.32
CA VAL A 334 -5.40 13.78 5.06
C VAL A 334 -5.58 13.57 6.56
N TYR A 335 -4.47 13.48 7.29
CA TYR A 335 -4.47 13.22 8.73
C TYR A 335 -5.08 14.41 9.52
N GLN A 336 -5.71 14.11 10.66
CA GLN A 336 -6.19 15.15 11.57
C GLN A 336 -5.01 16.03 12.03
N GLY A 337 -5.09 17.34 11.77
CA GLY A 337 -4.01 18.30 12.03
C GLY A 337 -3.29 18.83 10.78
N TYR A 338 -3.63 18.32 9.58
CA TYR A 338 -3.17 18.85 8.28
C TYR A 338 -1.65 18.84 8.07
N THR A 339 -0.89 18.07 8.86
CA THR A 339 0.57 17.98 8.79
C THR A 339 1.07 17.12 7.63
N GLY A 340 0.18 16.33 7.02
CA GLY A 340 0.45 15.48 5.86
C GLY A 340 -0.78 14.67 5.48
N GLY A 341 -0.62 13.77 4.51
CA GLY A 341 -1.67 12.86 4.05
C GLY A 341 -1.08 11.77 3.18
N CYS A 342 -1.84 10.72 2.92
CA CYS A 342 -1.43 9.59 2.09
C CYS A 342 -2.43 9.33 0.96
N LEU A 343 -1.94 8.75 -0.13
CA LEU A 343 -2.72 8.36 -1.29
C LEU A 343 -2.62 6.85 -1.45
N SER A 344 -3.75 6.16 -1.53
CA SER A 344 -3.75 4.73 -1.89
C SER A 344 -3.43 4.57 -3.38
N ASP A 345 -2.74 3.50 -3.73
CA ASP A 345 -2.34 3.20 -5.11
C ASP A 345 -3.38 2.30 -5.79
N LEU A 346 -4.20 2.92 -6.64
CA LEU A 346 -5.26 2.27 -7.39
C LEU A 346 -4.99 2.40 -8.89
N ASP A 347 -4.96 1.27 -9.58
CA ASP A 347 -4.70 1.21 -11.01
C ASP A 347 -5.91 0.72 -11.80
N LEU A 348 -6.02 1.17 -13.06
CA LEU A 348 -7.08 0.78 -13.97
C LEU A 348 -6.53 -0.01 -15.16
N PHE A 349 -7.03 -1.23 -15.36
CA PHE A 349 -6.70 -2.10 -16.48
C PHE A 349 -7.95 -2.51 -17.25
N LEU A 350 -7.82 -2.62 -18.57
CA LEU A 350 -8.86 -3.10 -19.48
C LEU A 350 -8.36 -4.37 -20.16
N TYR A 351 -9.10 -5.46 -20.02
CA TYR A 351 -8.76 -6.75 -20.59
C TYR A 351 -9.81 -7.21 -21.60
N SER A 352 -9.40 -7.98 -22.60
CA SER A 352 -10.30 -8.78 -23.44
C SER A 352 -11.00 -9.79 -22.55
N GLY A 353 -12.34 -9.75 -22.46
CA GLY A 353 -13.13 -10.68 -21.65
C GLY A 353 -13.12 -12.12 -22.17
N LEU A 354 -12.66 -12.34 -23.41
CA LEU A 354 -12.54 -13.67 -24.01
C LEU A 354 -11.18 -14.31 -23.73
N SER A 355 -10.09 -13.55 -23.89
CA SER A 355 -8.72 -14.07 -23.86
C SER A 355 -7.90 -13.61 -22.66
N GLY A 356 -8.37 -12.62 -21.90
CA GLY A 356 -7.62 -11.97 -20.82
C GLY A 356 -6.43 -11.14 -21.27
N VAL A 357 -6.25 -10.93 -22.58
CA VAL A 357 -5.20 -10.04 -23.10
C VAL A 357 -5.45 -8.61 -22.62
N LEU A 358 -4.41 -7.94 -22.13
CA LEU A 358 -4.48 -6.53 -21.75
C LEU A 358 -4.69 -5.67 -23.01
N LEU A 359 -5.75 -4.88 -23.01
CA LEU A 359 -6.14 -3.99 -24.10
C LEU A 359 -5.66 -2.55 -23.87
N GLY A 360 -5.63 -2.12 -22.61
CA GLY A 360 -5.18 -0.80 -22.20
C GLY A 360 -5.09 -0.69 -20.69
N SER A 361 -4.28 0.24 -20.20
CA SER A 361 -4.09 0.45 -18.77
C SER A 361 -3.72 1.90 -18.49
N SER A 362 -3.96 2.33 -17.27
CA SER A 362 -3.50 3.60 -16.74
C SER A 362 -3.04 3.32 -15.31
N VAL A 363 -1.74 3.58 -15.07
CA VAL A 363 -1.06 3.30 -13.81
C VAL A 363 -0.26 4.51 -13.37
N SER A 364 -0.37 4.89 -12.10
CA SER A 364 0.35 6.04 -11.53
C SER A 364 0.45 5.90 -10.02
N VAL A 365 1.67 6.10 -9.51
CA VAL A 365 1.92 6.13 -8.06
C VAL A 365 1.71 7.53 -7.45
N VAL A 366 1.41 8.54 -8.28
CA VAL A 366 1.26 9.94 -7.85
C VAL A 366 -0.09 10.56 -8.19
N ASP A 367 -0.82 10.04 -9.19
CA ASP A 367 -2.13 10.55 -9.57
C ASP A 367 -3.25 9.84 -8.80
N ASN A 368 -4.36 10.54 -8.56
CA ASN A 368 -5.59 9.96 -8.02
C ASN A 368 -6.70 9.84 -9.07
N VAL A 369 -6.29 9.87 -10.34
CA VAL A 369 -7.15 9.75 -11.53
C VAL A 369 -6.44 8.87 -12.55
N GLU A 370 -7.07 7.77 -12.91
CA GLU A 370 -6.60 6.87 -13.98
C GLU A 370 -7.62 6.84 -15.12
N LYS A 371 -7.18 7.00 -16.37
CA LYS A 371 -8.06 6.91 -17.55
C LYS A 371 -7.44 5.96 -18.58
N ALA A 372 -8.04 4.79 -18.71
CA ALA A 372 -7.61 3.78 -19.67
C ALA A 372 -8.59 3.75 -20.86
N TYR A 373 -8.06 3.44 -22.04
CA TYR A 373 -8.87 3.30 -23.25
C TYR A 373 -8.33 2.19 -24.17
N ALA A 374 -9.22 1.63 -24.97
CA ALA A 374 -8.91 0.66 -26.00
C ALA A 374 -10.01 0.63 -27.06
N THR A 375 -9.66 0.22 -28.29
CA THR A 375 -10.66 -0.14 -29.29
C THR A 375 -11.02 -1.61 -29.13
N ALA A 376 -12.28 -1.92 -28.84
CA ALA A 376 -12.73 -3.28 -28.57
C ALA A 376 -14.10 -3.57 -29.21
N TYR A 377 -14.21 -4.74 -29.83
CA TYR A 377 -15.43 -5.24 -30.48
C TYR A 377 -15.83 -6.58 -29.85
N GLY A 378 -16.35 -6.53 -28.62
CA GLY A 378 -16.66 -7.73 -27.86
C GLY A 378 -16.50 -7.57 -26.35
N PRO A 379 -16.54 -8.68 -25.58
CA PRO A 379 -16.44 -8.64 -24.14
C PRO A 379 -15.16 -7.96 -23.66
N VAL A 380 -15.30 -7.02 -22.72
CA VAL A 380 -14.20 -6.33 -22.03
C VAL A 380 -14.41 -6.45 -20.53
N VAL A 381 -13.31 -6.67 -19.80
CA VAL A 381 -13.27 -6.66 -18.35
C VAL A 381 -12.45 -5.45 -17.90
N ALA A 382 -13.08 -4.53 -17.20
CA ALA A 382 -12.38 -3.46 -16.48
C ALA A 382 -11.99 -3.97 -15.09
N ASN A 383 -10.72 -3.81 -14.73
CA ASN A 383 -10.16 -4.18 -13.44
C ASN A 383 -9.63 -2.91 -12.74
N VAL A 384 -10.14 -2.68 -11.53
CA VAL A 384 -9.51 -1.77 -10.58
C VAL A 384 -8.69 -2.59 -9.59
N THR A 385 -7.38 -2.38 -9.57
CA THR A 385 -6.45 -3.03 -8.65
C THR A 385 -6.08 -2.06 -7.52
N HIS A 386 -6.07 -2.52 -6.28
CA HIS A 386 -5.55 -1.76 -5.14
C HIS A 386 -4.32 -2.46 -4.57
N TRP A 387 -3.15 -1.82 -4.69
CA TRP A 387 -1.89 -2.41 -4.26
C TRP A 387 -1.70 -2.33 -2.74
N SER A 388 -1.17 -3.40 -2.13
CA SER A 388 -0.99 -3.45 -0.68
C SER A 388 0.23 -2.67 -0.17
N GLN A 389 1.23 -2.48 -1.03
CA GLN A 389 2.53 -1.89 -0.65
C GLN A 389 2.47 -0.37 -0.49
N SER A 390 1.45 0.25 -1.09
CA SER A 390 1.25 1.69 -1.23
C SER A 390 -0.17 2.09 -0.81
N SER A 391 -0.83 1.25 0.00
CA SER A 391 -2.18 1.52 0.49
C SER A 391 -2.17 2.50 1.66
N CYS A 392 -2.97 3.56 1.55
CA CYS A 392 -3.18 4.54 2.61
C CYS A 392 -4.37 4.15 3.49
N ARG A 393 -5.43 3.64 2.87
CA ARG A 393 -6.68 3.24 3.52
C ARG A 393 -7.17 1.92 2.95
N SER A 394 -7.53 0.98 3.80
CA SER A 394 -8.13 -0.29 3.38
C SER A 394 -9.45 -0.54 4.15
N PRO A 395 -10.61 -0.55 3.48
CA PRO A 395 -10.79 -0.42 2.04
C PRO A 395 -10.73 1.04 1.55
N GLU A 396 -10.21 1.24 0.34
CA GLU A 396 -10.21 2.53 -0.38
C GLU A 396 -11.51 2.69 -1.16
N ARG A 397 -12.03 3.92 -1.24
CA ARG A 397 -13.26 4.24 -1.98
C ARG A 397 -12.95 4.95 -3.29
N PHE A 398 -13.63 4.58 -4.36
CA PHE A 398 -13.42 5.15 -5.69
C PHE A 398 -14.72 5.30 -6.48
N GLY A 399 -14.68 6.20 -7.46
CA GLY A 399 -15.65 6.33 -8.53
C GLY A 399 -15.09 5.82 -9.85
N LEU A 400 -15.90 5.13 -10.65
CA LEU A 400 -15.50 4.56 -11.94
C LEU A 400 -16.58 4.87 -12.99
N ALA A 401 -16.20 5.56 -14.05
CA ALA A 401 -17.08 5.91 -15.17
C ALA A 401 -16.72 5.11 -16.43
N PHE A 402 -17.72 4.82 -17.26
CA PHE A 402 -17.60 4.06 -18.50
C PHE A 402 -18.16 4.87 -19.67
N SER A 403 -17.44 4.86 -20.80
CA SER A 403 -17.89 5.47 -22.06
C SER A 403 -19.16 4.87 -22.66
N VAL A 404 -19.48 3.63 -22.31
CA VAL A 404 -20.65 2.89 -22.82
C VAL A 404 -21.45 2.31 -21.66
N SER A 405 -22.76 2.14 -21.88
CA SER A 405 -23.66 1.54 -20.89
C SER A 405 -23.51 0.02 -20.80
N GLY A 406 -24.03 -0.57 -19.73
CA GLY A 406 -24.18 -2.03 -19.59
C GLY A 406 -23.00 -2.74 -18.92
N PHE A 407 -21.99 -2.02 -18.45
CA PHE A 407 -20.97 -2.60 -17.57
C PHE A 407 -21.57 -2.97 -16.21
N GLN A 408 -21.39 -4.21 -15.80
CA GLN A 408 -21.90 -4.76 -14.54
C GLN A 408 -20.75 -5.30 -13.69
N PRO A 409 -20.85 -5.26 -12.35
CA PRO A 409 -19.88 -5.92 -11.47
C PRO A 409 -19.70 -7.39 -11.87
N ALA A 410 -18.45 -7.85 -11.88
CA ALA A 410 -18.09 -9.23 -12.15
C ALA A 410 -17.43 -9.86 -10.92
N THR A 411 -17.74 -11.13 -10.67
CA THR A 411 -17.13 -11.91 -9.57
C THR A 411 -15.74 -12.40 -9.96
N GLY A 412 -15.52 -12.65 -11.25
CA GLY A 412 -14.32 -13.32 -11.74
C GLY A 412 -14.47 -14.84 -11.69
N PRO A 413 -13.39 -15.58 -12.04
CA PRO A 413 -13.34 -17.02 -11.88
C PRO A 413 -13.54 -17.46 -10.43
N VAL A 414 -14.28 -18.56 -10.22
CA VAL A 414 -14.41 -19.22 -8.92
C VAL A 414 -14.08 -20.68 -9.11
N LEU A 415 -12.88 -21.08 -8.65
CA LEU A 415 -12.34 -22.42 -8.87
C LEU A 415 -12.84 -23.39 -7.79
N ASP A 416 -13.88 -24.15 -8.13
CA ASP A 416 -14.43 -25.22 -7.32
C ASP A 416 -13.69 -26.52 -7.65
N VAL A 417 -12.96 -27.06 -6.67
CA VAL A 417 -12.05 -28.19 -6.88
C VAL A 417 -12.63 -29.43 -6.22
N SER A 418 -12.58 -30.56 -6.92
CA SER A 418 -12.96 -31.87 -6.40
C SER A 418 -11.99 -32.94 -6.89
N CYS A 419 -11.75 -33.97 -6.09
CA CYS A 419 -10.91 -35.09 -6.48
C CYS A 419 -11.55 -36.41 -6.06
N THR A 420 -11.17 -37.48 -6.75
CA THR A 420 -11.58 -38.85 -6.47
C THR A 420 -10.37 -39.78 -6.59
N ALA A 421 -10.18 -40.66 -5.61
CA ALA A 421 -9.20 -41.75 -5.63
C ALA A 421 -9.75 -42.96 -4.86
N PRO A 422 -9.18 -44.17 -5.07
CA PRO A 422 -9.49 -45.33 -4.24
C PRO A 422 -9.21 -45.05 -2.76
N THR A 423 -10.06 -45.56 -1.88
CA THR A 423 -9.96 -45.34 -0.42
C THR A 423 -8.99 -46.31 0.26
N ALA A 424 -8.66 -47.44 -0.36
CA ALA A 424 -7.75 -48.47 0.16
C ALA A 424 -6.78 -48.94 -0.93
N ILE A 425 -5.47 -48.88 -0.66
CA ILE A 425 -4.40 -49.11 -1.66
C ILE A 425 -3.29 -49.96 -1.02
N ALA A 426 -2.63 -50.85 -1.76
CA ALA A 426 -1.49 -51.55 -1.19
C ALA A 426 -0.30 -50.57 -1.00
N PRO A 427 0.52 -50.73 0.05
CA PRO A 427 1.74 -49.93 0.20
C PRO A 427 2.61 -50.00 -1.07
N SER A 428 3.20 -48.86 -1.46
CA SER A 428 4.01 -48.72 -2.69
C SER A 428 3.28 -48.95 -4.02
N ALA A 429 1.97 -49.27 -4.02
CA ALA A 429 1.23 -49.46 -5.25
C ALA A 429 0.91 -48.12 -5.93
N GLN A 430 0.89 -48.14 -7.26
CA GLN A 430 0.42 -47.00 -8.05
C GLN A 430 -1.10 -47.02 -8.17
N PHE A 431 -1.70 -45.84 -8.13
CA PHE A 431 -3.13 -45.65 -8.31
C PHE A 431 -3.43 -44.36 -9.06
N SER A 432 -4.65 -44.29 -9.60
CA SER A 432 -5.15 -43.15 -10.33
C SER A 432 -5.92 -42.21 -9.39
N ALA A 433 -5.54 -40.94 -9.36
CA ALA A 433 -6.32 -39.88 -8.73
C ALA A 433 -6.83 -38.93 -9.82
N ALA A 434 -8.14 -38.82 -9.97
CA ALA A 434 -8.77 -37.90 -10.90
C ALA A 434 -9.26 -36.66 -10.15
N CYS A 435 -8.86 -35.47 -10.60
CA CYS A 435 -9.35 -34.21 -10.05
C CYS A 435 -10.01 -33.37 -11.13
N THR A 436 -11.13 -32.77 -10.75
CA THR A 436 -11.95 -31.88 -11.58
C THR A 436 -11.91 -30.49 -10.97
N ILE A 437 -11.61 -29.50 -11.82
CA ILE A 437 -11.75 -28.08 -11.50
C ILE A 437 -12.94 -27.56 -12.28
N ALA A 438 -13.94 -27.02 -11.59
CA ALA A 438 -15.10 -26.37 -12.16
C ALA A 438 -15.03 -24.86 -11.94
N ASN A 439 -15.34 -24.06 -12.96
CA ASN A 439 -15.44 -22.62 -12.81
C ASN A 439 -16.89 -22.24 -12.52
N ARG A 440 -17.19 -21.91 -11.25
CA ARG A 440 -18.49 -21.40 -10.79
C ARG A 440 -18.62 -19.89 -10.93
N GLY A 441 -17.56 -19.24 -11.40
CA GLY A 441 -17.49 -17.81 -11.61
C GLY A 441 -18.21 -17.35 -12.88
N ASP A 442 -18.20 -16.04 -13.09
CA ASP A 442 -18.95 -15.39 -14.17
C ASP A 442 -18.05 -14.83 -15.29
N LEU A 443 -16.76 -15.15 -15.22
CA LEU A 443 -15.74 -14.89 -16.23
C LEU A 443 -14.89 -16.15 -16.49
N PRO A 444 -14.31 -16.33 -17.69
CA PRO A 444 -13.43 -17.46 -17.99
C PRO A 444 -12.24 -17.54 -17.03
N ALA A 445 -11.95 -18.74 -16.53
CA ALA A 445 -10.72 -19.02 -15.80
C ALA A 445 -9.63 -19.35 -16.82
N LEU A 446 -8.70 -18.43 -17.02
CA LEU A 446 -7.64 -18.53 -18.02
C LEU A 446 -6.43 -19.27 -17.45
N SER A 447 -5.79 -20.09 -18.29
CA SER A 447 -4.53 -20.80 -17.99
C SER A 447 -4.53 -21.46 -16.60
N VAL A 448 -5.57 -22.23 -16.29
CA VAL A 448 -5.76 -22.87 -14.99
C VAL A 448 -4.68 -23.91 -14.77
N GLN A 449 -3.85 -23.72 -13.75
CA GLN A 449 -2.84 -24.70 -13.32
C GLN A 449 -3.34 -25.44 -12.09
N GLY A 450 -3.21 -26.76 -12.08
CA GLY A 450 -3.54 -27.61 -10.94
C GLY A 450 -2.34 -28.45 -10.52
N ALA A 451 -1.93 -28.32 -9.26
CA ALA A 451 -0.83 -29.08 -8.69
C ALA A 451 -1.34 -30.07 -7.63
N LEU A 452 -1.09 -31.36 -7.85
CA LEU A 452 -1.45 -32.44 -6.92
C LEU A 452 -0.21 -32.90 -6.16
N GLY A 453 -0.30 -32.94 -4.84
CA GLY A 453 0.74 -33.45 -3.96
C GLY A 453 0.19 -34.02 -2.66
N PHE A 454 1.04 -34.65 -1.86
CA PHE A 454 0.67 -35.01 -0.49
C PHE A 454 0.55 -33.74 0.37
N ALA A 455 -0.48 -33.67 1.22
CA ALA A 455 -0.70 -32.52 2.07
C ALA A 455 0.54 -32.21 2.94
N GLY A 456 0.98 -30.96 2.95
CA GLY A 456 2.21 -30.53 3.64
C GLY A 456 3.52 -30.83 2.90
N SER A 457 3.48 -31.46 1.72
CA SER A 457 4.65 -31.65 0.86
C SER A 457 4.90 -30.44 -0.03
N THR A 458 6.18 -30.11 -0.26
CA THR A 458 6.59 -29.15 -1.30
C THR A 458 6.68 -29.79 -2.69
N SER A 459 6.67 -31.12 -2.76
CA SER A 459 6.72 -31.89 -4.01
C SER A 459 5.30 -32.11 -4.53
N SER A 460 4.99 -31.54 -5.69
CA SER A 460 3.72 -31.70 -6.38
C SER A 460 3.92 -31.86 -7.88
N SER A 461 2.98 -32.53 -8.54
CA SER A 461 2.94 -32.66 -10.00
C SER A 461 1.88 -31.71 -10.55
N SER A 462 2.30 -30.73 -11.34
CA SER A 462 1.41 -29.75 -11.98
C SER A 462 0.91 -30.24 -13.32
N GLN A 463 -0.35 -29.95 -13.62
CA GLN A 463 -0.94 -30.10 -14.95
C GLN A 463 -1.72 -28.84 -15.34
N ASP A 464 -1.69 -28.52 -16.63
CA ASP A 464 -2.47 -27.43 -17.22
C ASP A 464 -3.88 -27.91 -17.57
N PHE A 465 -4.87 -27.25 -17.00
CA PHE A 465 -6.29 -27.47 -17.26
C PHE A 465 -6.82 -26.57 -18.39
N GLY A 466 -5.99 -25.65 -18.90
CA GLY A 466 -6.31 -24.72 -19.96
C GLY A 466 -7.29 -23.64 -19.49
N THR A 467 -8.10 -23.15 -20.43
CA THR A 467 -9.17 -22.19 -20.10
C THR A 467 -10.47 -22.93 -19.74
N ILE A 468 -11.06 -22.60 -18.60
CA ILE A 468 -12.35 -23.13 -18.16
C ILE A 468 -13.40 -22.02 -18.21
N GLN A 469 -14.32 -22.12 -19.17
CA GLN A 469 -15.42 -21.17 -19.35
C GLN A 469 -16.36 -21.15 -18.12
N PRO A 470 -17.10 -20.05 -17.88
CA PRO A 470 -18.13 -20.00 -16.84
C PRO A 470 -19.09 -21.20 -16.90
N GLY A 471 -19.29 -21.90 -15.79
CA GLY A 471 -20.11 -23.11 -15.70
C GLY A 471 -19.46 -24.39 -16.25
N GLY A 472 -18.27 -24.28 -16.86
CA GLY A 472 -17.51 -25.41 -17.37
C GLY A 472 -16.65 -26.08 -16.29
N SER A 473 -16.10 -27.24 -16.65
CA SER A 473 -15.15 -27.98 -15.82
C SER A 473 -14.12 -28.70 -16.67
N SER A 474 -12.95 -28.98 -16.11
CA SER A 474 -11.91 -29.78 -16.73
C SER A 474 -11.38 -30.78 -15.73
N THR A 475 -11.15 -32.02 -16.17
CA THR A 475 -10.71 -33.14 -15.33
C THR A 475 -9.35 -33.63 -15.82
N LYS A 476 -8.44 -33.82 -14.88
CA LYS A 476 -7.12 -34.42 -15.12
C LYS A 476 -6.90 -35.58 -14.17
N THR A 477 -6.02 -36.48 -14.58
CA THR A 477 -5.71 -37.69 -13.84
C THR A 477 -4.21 -37.74 -13.57
N TRP A 478 -3.85 -38.11 -12.35
CA TRP A 478 -2.49 -38.36 -11.91
C TRP A 478 -2.30 -39.83 -11.60
N LEU A 479 -1.15 -40.36 -11.97
CA LEU A 479 -0.66 -41.63 -11.45
C LEU A 479 0.16 -41.34 -10.19
N VAL A 480 -0.33 -41.78 -9.04
CA VAL A 480 0.26 -41.53 -7.72
C VAL A 480 0.79 -42.83 -7.16
N THR A 481 2.02 -42.83 -6.64
CA THR A 481 2.57 -43.97 -5.90
C THR A 481 2.22 -43.81 -4.42
N ALA A 482 1.49 -44.78 -3.86
CA ALA A 482 1.17 -44.81 -2.44
C ALA A 482 2.45 -44.94 -1.59
N PRO A 483 2.53 -44.31 -0.41
CA PRO A 483 3.68 -44.49 0.47
C PRO A 483 3.86 -45.97 0.87
N ALA A 484 5.12 -46.34 1.14
CA ALA A 484 5.46 -47.70 1.57
C ALA A 484 4.98 -48.02 3.00
N SER A 485 4.63 -47.00 3.78
CA SER A 485 4.08 -47.16 5.13
C SER A 485 2.58 -47.41 5.11
N ILE A 486 2.11 -48.21 6.07
CA ILE A 486 0.70 -48.38 6.39
C ILE A 486 0.19 -47.12 7.10
N GLY A 487 -0.92 -46.57 6.64
CA GLY A 487 -1.53 -45.39 7.27
C GLY A 487 -2.56 -44.71 6.39
N THR A 488 -3.14 -43.64 6.90
CA THR A 488 -4.03 -42.74 6.13
C THR A 488 -3.22 -41.56 5.61
N PHE A 489 -3.32 -41.30 4.32
CA PHE A 489 -2.62 -40.23 3.64
C PHE A 489 -3.62 -39.27 3.01
N THR A 490 -3.25 -37.99 2.95
CA THR A 490 -4.06 -36.95 2.32
C THR A 490 -3.35 -36.45 1.07
N LEU A 491 -4.05 -36.49 -0.06
CA LEU A 491 -3.65 -35.75 -1.26
C LEU A 491 -4.37 -34.40 -1.27
N GLN A 492 -3.67 -33.35 -1.67
CA GLN A 492 -4.20 -32.02 -1.83
C GLN A 492 -3.97 -31.56 -3.27
N LEU A 493 -5.05 -31.09 -3.92
CA LEU A 493 -4.97 -30.37 -5.18
C LEU A 493 -5.08 -28.88 -4.88
N ALA A 494 -4.11 -28.10 -5.32
CA ALA A 494 -4.20 -26.65 -5.37
C ALA A 494 -4.37 -26.21 -6.83
N ALA A 495 -5.44 -25.47 -7.11
CA ALA A 495 -5.73 -24.88 -8.41
C ALA A 495 -5.51 -23.37 -8.35
N GLN A 496 -4.92 -22.81 -9.41
CA GLN A 496 -4.71 -21.38 -9.56
C GLN A 496 -4.99 -20.93 -10.99
N SER A 497 -5.51 -19.72 -11.13
CA SER A 497 -5.70 -19.03 -12.41
C SER A 497 -5.34 -17.57 -12.23
N ASN A 498 -4.44 -17.07 -13.07
CA ASN A 498 -4.18 -15.63 -13.15
C ASN A 498 -5.04 -15.06 -14.29
N SER A 499 -6.21 -14.53 -13.95
CA SER A 499 -7.19 -14.06 -14.92
C SER A 499 -7.46 -12.57 -14.72
N PHE A 500 -7.42 -11.79 -15.80
CA PHE A 500 -7.76 -10.36 -15.77
C PHE A 500 -7.01 -9.56 -14.70
N GLY A 501 -5.74 -9.88 -14.44
CA GLY A 501 -4.90 -9.21 -13.43
C GLY A 501 -5.13 -9.65 -11.98
N GLY A 502 -6.01 -10.64 -11.74
CA GLY A 502 -6.25 -11.21 -10.41
C GLY A 502 -5.82 -12.68 -10.30
N LEU A 503 -5.30 -13.07 -9.13
CA LEU A 503 -5.06 -14.46 -8.77
C LEU A 503 -6.31 -15.08 -8.14
N PHE A 504 -6.86 -16.10 -8.81
CA PHE A 504 -7.99 -16.89 -8.34
C PHE A 504 -7.50 -18.28 -7.98
N SER A 505 -7.88 -18.78 -6.81
CA SER A 505 -7.42 -20.07 -6.32
C SER A 505 -8.58 -20.91 -5.77
N GLY A 506 -8.36 -22.21 -5.79
CA GLY A 506 -9.25 -23.21 -5.20
C GLY A 506 -8.42 -24.40 -4.72
N SER A 507 -8.93 -25.16 -3.77
CA SER A 507 -8.24 -26.40 -3.37
C SER A 507 -9.22 -27.45 -2.88
N ALA A 508 -8.79 -28.71 -2.96
CA ALA A 508 -9.50 -29.85 -2.42
C ALA A 508 -8.51 -30.83 -1.80
N SER A 509 -8.99 -31.61 -0.85
CA SER A 509 -8.22 -32.69 -0.25
C SER A 509 -9.02 -33.99 -0.26
N ILE A 510 -8.33 -35.10 -0.52
CA ILE A 510 -8.89 -36.46 -0.45
C ILE A 510 -7.99 -37.35 0.40
N THR A 511 -8.59 -38.30 1.09
CA THR A 511 -7.87 -39.26 1.93
C THR A 511 -7.97 -40.68 1.38
N PHE A 512 -6.90 -41.44 1.52
CA PHE A 512 -6.85 -42.88 1.24
C PHE A 512 -5.99 -43.57 2.30
N SER A 513 -6.17 -44.88 2.47
CA SER A 513 -5.38 -45.67 3.42
C SER A 513 -4.64 -46.81 2.74
N THR A 514 -3.49 -47.20 3.28
CA THR A 514 -2.78 -48.40 2.85
C THR A 514 -3.04 -49.59 3.78
N THR A 515 -3.37 -50.79 3.26
CA THR A 515 -3.74 -51.99 4.08
C THR A 515 -3.12 -53.29 3.54
N SER A 516 -2.98 -54.32 4.40
CA SER A 516 -2.43 -55.66 4.08
C SER A 516 -3.47 -56.76 4.37
N GLY A 517 -3.63 -57.77 3.50
CA GLY A 517 -4.58 -58.87 3.67
C GLY A 517 -3.93 -60.25 3.86
N VAL A 518 -3.72 -60.68 5.12
CA VAL A 518 -3.28 -62.03 5.59
C VAL A 518 -3.56 -62.10 7.11
N CYS A 519 -4.08 -63.21 7.72
CA CYS A 519 -4.53 -63.35 9.17
C CYS A 519 -4.17 -62.10 9.98
N THR A 520 -4.97 -61.04 9.83
CA THR A 520 -4.58 -59.74 10.38
C THR A 520 -5.05 -59.75 11.81
N VAL A 521 -4.18 -60.21 12.68
CA VAL A 521 -4.19 -59.75 14.06
C VAL A 521 -4.14 -58.23 13.96
N ALA A 522 -5.13 -57.55 14.52
CA ALA A 522 -5.18 -56.10 14.62
C ALA A 522 -5.00 -55.75 16.08
N VAL A 523 -4.10 -54.81 16.37
CA VAL A 523 -3.83 -54.36 17.73
C VAL A 523 -4.26 -52.91 17.84
N SER A 524 -4.92 -52.55 18.94
CA SER A 524 -5.31 -51.17 19.20
C SER A 524 -4.99 -50.81 20.64
N PRO A 525 -4.22 -49.74 20.89
CA PRO A 525 -3.52 -48.89 19.89
C PRO A 525 -2.30 -49.59 19.23
N THR A 526 -1.97 -49.24 17.96
CA THR A 526 -0.77 -49.73 17.24
C THR A 526 0.52 -48.99 17.59
N ALA A 527 0.40 -47.85 18.27
CA ALA A 527 1.52 -47.14 18.86
C ALA A 527 1.10 -46.54 20.21
N VAL A 528 1.97 -46.63 21.20
CA VAL A 528 1.75 -46.02 22.51
C VAL A 528 2.99 -45.20 22.85
N SER A 529 2.78 -43.93 23.14
CA SER A 529 3.85 -43.04 23.58
C SER A 529 3.89 -42.96 25.10
N PHE A 530 5.09 -43.07 25.65
CA PHE A 530 5.34 -42.88 27.08
C PHE A 530 6.29 -41.70 27.28
N PRO A 531 6.09 -40.89 28.34
CA PRO A 531 7.09 -39.91 28.76
C PRO A 531 8.39 -40.63 29.18
N ALA A 532 9.48 -39.87 29.29
CA ALA A 532 10.78 -40.39 29.72
C ALA A 532 10.70 -41.12 31.08
N THR A 533 9.72 -40.82 31.93
CA THR A 533 9.50 -41.49 33.23
C THR A 533 8.93 -42.91 33.14
N GLY A 534 8.42 -43.34 31.98
CA GLY A 534 7.80 -44.67 31.81
C GLY A 534 6.35 -44.74 32.31
N GLY A 535 5.81 -45.96 32.41
CA GLY A 535 4.42 -46.19 32.84
C GLY A 535 3.85 -47.56 32.43
N ASN A 536 2.56 -47.77 32.72
CA ASN A 536 1.84 -49.00 32.36
C ASN A 536 1.04 -48.81 31.06
N GLY A 537 1.00 -49.84 30.21
CA GLY A 537 0.28 -49.86 28.95
C GLY A 537 -0.63 -51.06 28.81
N THR A 538 -1.70 -50.89 28.03
CA THR A 538 -2.60 -51.97 27.63
C THR A 538 -2.86 -51.87 26.13
N VAL A 539 -2.93 -53.01 25.45
CA VAL A 539 -3.26 -53.11 24.03
C VAL A 539 -4.30 -54.20 23.84
N SER A 540 -5.39 -53.85 23.18
CA SER A 540 -6.42 -54.79 22.77
C SER A 540 -5.99 -55.51 21.49
N VAL A 541 -6.20 -56.81 21.43
CA VAL A 541 -5.95 -57.66 20.27
C VAL A 541 -7.30 -58.05 19.68
N SER A 542 -7.52 -57.73 18.42
CA SER A 542 -8.66 -58.16 17.63
C SER A 542 -8.17 -59.13 16.57
N ALA A 543 -8.59 -60.38 16.66
CA ALA A 543 -8.22 -61.40 15.69
C ALA A 543 -9.43 -62.29 15.39
N PRO A 544 -9.62 -62.74 14.14
CA PRO A 544 -10.65 -63.72 13.81
C PRO A 544 -10.55 -64.96 14.71
N ALA A 545 -11.70 -65.55 15.04
CA ALA A 545 -11.75 -66.77 15.85
C ALA A 545 -10.84 -67.87 15.25
N GLY A 546 -9.92 -68.40 16.04
CA GLY A 546 -8.95 -69.41 15.62
C GLY A 546 -7.59 -68.88 15.12
N CYS A 547 -7.39 -67.58 14.84
CA CYS A 547 -6.03 -67.03 14.61
C CYS A 547 -5.30 -66.97 15.97
N SER A 548 -4.21 -67.72 16.14
CA SER A 548 -3.35 -67.66 17.33
C SER A 548 -2.35 -66.51 17.23
N TRP A 549 -2.02 -65.91 18.37
CA TRP A 549 -1.04 -64.84 18.46
C TRP A 549 -0.25 -64.92 19.76
N GLN A 550 0.98 -64.42 19.71
CA GLN A 550 1.90 -64.33 20.83
C GLN A 550 2.42 -62.90 20.93
N ALA A 551 2.49 -62.37 22.15
CA ALA A 551 3.01 -61.05 22.48
C ALA A 551 4.44 -61.13 23.02
N LEU A 552 5.39 -60.62 22.25
CA LEU A 552 6.82 -60.62 22.58
C LEU A 552 7.37 -59.20 22.51
N SER A 553 8.00 -58.75 23.59
CA SER A 553 8.78 -57.50 23.57
C SER A 553 10.15 -57.77 22.95
N ASN A 554 10.59 -56.89 22.04
CA ASN A 554 11.97 -56.91 21.53
C ASN A 554 12.94 -56.08 22.39
N ALA A 555 12.46 -55.43 23.44
CA ALA A 555 13.20 -54.45 24.22
C ALA A 555 13.16 -54.78 25.70
N GLN A 556 14.34 -54.87 26.33
CA GLN A 556 14.46 -55.24 27.75
C GLN A 556 13.81 -54.24 28.72
N TRP A 557 13.53 -53.01 28.27
CA TRP A 557 12.85 -51.97 29.06
C TRP A 557 11.31 -51.96 28.88
N ILE A 558 10.76 -52.91 28.11
CA ILE A 558 9.33 -53.14 27.97
C ILE A 558 9.03 -54.58 28.42
N THR A 559 8.20 -54.76 29.43
CA THR A 559 7.87 -56.07 30.01
C THR A 559 6.40 -56.38 29.81
N VAL A 560 6.07 -57.47 29.11
CA VAL A 560 4.68 -57.95 29.02
C VAL A 560 4.30 -58.61 30.35
N THR A 561 3.26 -58.08 31.00
CA THR A 561 2.82 -58.48 32.33
C THR A 561 1.55 -59.34 32.31
N GLY A 562 0.84 -59.40 31.19
CA GLY A 562 -0.36 -60.23 31.01
C GLY A 562 -0.72 -60.38 29.53
N GLY A 563 -1.34 -61.51 29.15
CA GLY A 563 -1.74 -61.78 27.75
C GLY A 563 -0.59 -62.15 26.81
N ALA A 564 0.43 -62.88 27.29
CA ALA A 564 1.61 -63.23 26.47
C ALA A 564 1.30 -64.13 25.25
N GLN A 565 0.19 -64.88 25.28
CA GLN A 565 -0.32 -65.70 24.17
C GLN A 565 -1.85 -65.71 24.18
N GLY A 566 -2.49 -65.87 23.02
CA GLY A 566 -3.95 -65.93 22.89
C GLY A 566 -4.43 -66.42 21.52
N SER A 567 -5.74 -66.61 21.38
CA SER A 567 -6.41 -66.96 20.11
C SER A 567 -7.75 -66.22 20.03
N GLY A 568 -8.07 -65.67 18.86
CA GLY A 568 -9.21 -64.74 18.73
C GLY A 568 -8.96 -63.40 19.43
N ASN A 569 -10.00 -62.68 19.86
CA ASN A 569 -9.83 -61.40 20.55
C ASN A 569 -9.21 -61.57 21.95
N GLY A 570 -8.40 -60.61 22.40
CA GLY A 570 -7.81 -60.60 23.74
C GLY A 570 -7.18 -59.27 24.13
N THR A 571 -6.41 -59.26 25.22
CA THR A 571 -5.76 -58.03 25.73
C THR A 571 -4.36 -58.36 26.24
N VAL A 572 -3.39 -57.54 25.84
CA VAL A 572 -1.99 -57.60 26.31
C VAL A 572 -1.75 -56.42 27.24
N THR A 573 -1.24 -56.70 28.44
CA THR A 573 -0.83 -55.66 29.40
C THR A 573 0.70 -55.67 29.53
N PHE A 574 1.32 -54.50 29.65
CA PHE A 574 2.77 -54.37 29.73
C PHE A 574 3.20 -53.13 30.54
N THR A 575 4.46 -53.11 30.95
CA THR A 575 5.09 -51.99 31.67
C THR A 575 6.30 -51.48 30.91
N VAL A 576 6.50 -50.16 30.92
CA VAL A 576 7.61 -49.45 30.28
C VAL A 576 8.48 -48.81 31.37
N ALA A 577 9.74 -49.26 31.48
CA ALA A 577 10.71 -48.69 32.42
C ALA A 577 11.13 -47.27 31.99
N ALA A 578 11.57 -46.42 32.92
CA ALA A 578 12.00 -45.05 32.63
C ALA A 578 13.18 -45.00 31.63
N ASN A 579 13.14 -44.06 30.67
CA ASN A 579 14.23 -43.72 29.76
C ASN A 579 15.05 -42.56 30.32
N THR A 580 16.24 -42.85 30.80
CA THR A 580 17.17 -41.86 31.37
C THR A 580 18.12 -41.25 30.33
N GLY A 581 18.11 -41.73 29.08
CA GLY A 581 18.94 -41.22 27.98
C GLY A 581 18.27 -40.09 27.21
N SER A 582 19.06 -39.20 26.59
CA SER A 582 18.54 -38.02 25.88
C SER A 582 17.98 -38.30 24.48
N THR A 583 18.19 -39.52 23.98
CA THR A 583 17.62 -40.00 22.73
C THR A 583 16.29 -40.68 22.98
N ALA A 584 15.29 -40.34 22.18
CA ALA A 584 14.06 -41.11 22.15
C ALA A 584 14.40 -42.55 21.78
N ARG A 585 13.89 -43.48 22.57
CA ARG A 585 14.07 -44.91 22.31
C ARG A 585 12.74 -45.49 21.89
N THR A 586 12.81 -46.36 20.91
CA THR A 586 11.67 -47.10 20.41
C THR A 586 11.91 -48.58 20.66
N GLY A 587 10.85 -49.25 21.05
CA GLY A 587 10.79 -50.70 21.21
C GLY A 587 9.47 -51.17 20.64
N THR A 588 9.34 -52.46 20.40
CA THR A 588 8.11 -53.04 19.88
C THR A 588 7.66 -54.20 20.75
N ILE A 589 6.36 -54.27 20.97
CA ILE A 589 5.71 -55.51 21.37
C ILE A 589 5.11 -56.09 20.09
N ALA A 590 5.65 -57.20 19.62
CA ALA A 590 5.13 -57.94 18.48
C ALA A 590 3.99 -58.85 18.96
N VAL A 591 2.78 -58.66 18.42
CA VAL A 591 1.61 -59.49 18.71
C VAL A 591 1.06 -60.06 17.41
N GLY A 592 1.21 -61.36 17.20
CA GLY A 592 0.63 -62.05 16.04
C GLY A 592 1.05 -61.48 14.68
N GLY A 593 2.30 -61.01 14.58
CA GLY A 593 2.85 -60.37 13.37
C GLY A 593 2.68 -58.83 13.31
N GLN A 594 1.86 -58.22 14.19
CA GLN A 594 1.77 -56.76 14.30
C GLN A 594 2.77 -56.22 15.31
N ALA A 595 3.53 -55.20 14.91
CA ALA A 595 4.41 -54.49 15.82
C ALA A 595 3.67 -53.32 16.46
N ILE A 596 3.46 -53.36 17.77
CA ILE A 596 3.01 -52.21 18.53
C ILE A 596 4.23 -51.34 18.81
N ALA A 597 4.27 -50.17 18.19
CA ALA A 597 5.39 -49.24 18.37
C ALA A 597 5.28 -48.55 19.74
N ILE A 598 6.15 -48.92 20.66
CA ILE A 598 6.30 -48.23 21.93
C ILE A 598 7.38 -47.18 21.74
N SER A 599 6.96 -45.93 21.64
CA SER A 599 7.88 -44.80 21.61
C SER A 599 7.99 -44.24 23.02
N GLN A 600 9.20 -44.21 23.54
CA GLN A 600 9.46 -43.55 24.81
C GLN A 600 10.34 -42.34 24.51
N ALA A 601 9.84 -41.15 24.86
CA ALA A 601 10.59 -39.92 24.68
C ALA A 601 11.98 -40.05 25.32
N GLY A 602 12.98 -39.46 24.67
CA GLY A 602 14.28 -39.22 25.29
C GLY A 602 14.10 -38.17 26.36
N ALA A 603 14.96 -38.17 27.36
CA ALA A 603 15.11 -36.98 28.18
C ALA A 603 15.46 -35.80 27.25
N SER A 604 14.74 -34.69 27.33
CA SER A 604 14.90 -33.54 26.41
C SER A 604 16.37 -33.10 26.31
N SER A 605 16.88 -32.87 25.08
CA SER A 605 18.22 -32.34 24.87
C SER A 605 18.25 -30.82 25.05
N ALA A 606 19.28 -30.34 25.74
CA ALA A 606 19.53 -28.92 25.97
C ALA A 606 19.73 -28.16 24.64
N PRO A 607 19.51 -26.82 24.62
CA PRO A 607 19.87 -25.98 23.48
C PRO A 607 21.34 -26.16 23.06
N VAL A 608 21.66 -25.97 21.79
CA VAL A 608 23.05 -25.98 21.28
C VAL A 608 23.31 -24.69 20.55
N VAL A 609 24.37 -23.96 20.92
CA VAL A 609 24.82 -22.76 20.20
C VAL A 609 25.96 -23.14 19.26
N THR A 610 25.82 -22.84 17.97
CA THR A 610 26.84 -23.09 16.94
C THR A 610 27.68 -21.85 16.64
N SER A 611 27.12 -20.64 16.73
CA SER A 611 27.89 -19.41 16.59
C SER A 611 27.22 -18.20 17.24
N VAL A 612 28.05 -17.22 17.61
CA VAL A 612 27.63 -15.89 18.08
C VAL A 612 28.37 -14.86 17.25
N VAL A 613 27.63 -14.04 16.52
CA VAL A 613 28.17 -13.08 15.56
C VAL A 613 27.49 -11.73 15.67
N ASN A 614 28.11 -10.69 15.15
CA ASN A 614 27.48 -9.38 15.00
C ASN A 614 26.19 -9.47 14.17
N GLY A 615 25.11 -8.83 14.62
CA GLY A 615 23.78 -8.97 14.03
C GLY A 615 23.60 -8.27 12.68
N ALA A 616 24.53 -7.39 12.31
CA ALA A 616 24.53 -6.71 11.02
C ALA A 616 25.50 -7.37 10.03
N SER A 617 26.76 -7.56 10.44
CA SER A 617 27.82 -8.07 9.55
C SER A 617 27.92 -9.59 9.48
N PHE A 618 27.35 -10.32 10.46
CA PHE A 618 27.52 -11.76 10.65
C PHE A 618 28.99 -12.20 10.82
N GLN A 619 29.88 -11.26 11.13
CA GLN A 619 31.28 -11.53 11.43
C GLN A 619 31.47 -11.86 12.93
N PRO A 620 32.49 -12.65 13.29
CA PRO A 620 32.85 -12.87 14.68
C PRO A 620 33.22 -11.57 15.41
N GLY A 621 32.85 -11.48 16.68
CA GLY A 621 33.08 -10.29 17.52
C GLY A 621 31.78 -9.60 17.91
N ILE A 622 31.65 -9.25 19.19
CA ILE A 622 30.48 -8.57 19.76
C ILE A 622 30.94 -7.35 20.55
N ALA A 623 30.05 -6.38 20.77
CA ALA A 623 30.33 -5.20 21.59
C ALA A 623 29.12 -4.87 22.46
N ALA A 624 29.35 -4.19 23.59
CA ALA A 624 28.27 -3.73 24.46
C ALA A 624 27.28 -2.85 23.68
N GLY A 625 25.98 -3.09 23.88
CA GLY A 625 24.89 -2.40 23.18
C GLY A 625 24.64 -2.82 21.74
N ALA A 626 25.49 -3.66 21.15
CA ALA A 626 25.31 -4.16 19.80
C ALA A 626 24.19 -5.20 19.72
N TRP A 627 23.46 -5.21 18.61
CA TRP A 627 22.71 -6.37 18.15
C TRP A 627 23.66 -7.49 17.72
N ILE A 628 23.40 -8.71 18.23
CA ILE A 628 24.10 -9.94 17.87
C ILE A 628 23.10 -11.00 17.40
N SER A 629 23.56 -11.89 16.52
CA SER A 629 22.84 -13.11 16.14
C SER A 629 23.52 -14.32 16.77
N ILE A 630 22.71 -15.18 17.39
CA ILE A 630 23.13 -16.46 17.96
C ILE A 630 22.48 -17.56 17.12
N PHE A 631 23.29 -18.40 16.48
CA PHE A 631 22.81 -19.53 15.70
C PHE A 631 22.98 -20.84 16.47
N GLY A 632 22.11 -21.80 16.21
CA GLY A 632 22.10 -23.06 16.94
C GLY A 632 20.90 -23.96 16.63
N THR A 633 20.57 -24.82 17.58
CA THR A 633 19.38 -25.69 17.54
C THR A 633 18.70 -25.75 18.90
N ASN A 634 17.42 -26.13 18.90
CA ASN A 634 16.59 -26.31 20.10
C ASN A 634 16.44 -25.03 20.96
N PHE A 635 16.42 -23.85 20.31
CA PHE A 635 16.26 -22.57 21.01
C PHE A 635 14.80 -22.26 21.37
N ALA A 636 13.87 -22.37 20.42
CA ALA A 636 12.46 -22.07 20.63
C ALA A 636 11.54 -22.99 19.82
N THR A 637 10.31 -23.19 20.29
CA THR A 637 9.25 -23.88 19.53
C THR A 637 8.42 -22.94 18.67
N THR A 638 8.56 -21.63 18.88
CA THR A 638 7.87 -20.55 18.17
C THR A 638 8.90 -19.69 17.44
N THR A 639 8.51 -19.11 16.30
CA THR A 639 9.32 -18.11 15.59
C THR A 639 8.60 -16.77 15.64
N ARG A 640 9.17 -15.79 16.34
CA ARG A 640 8.58 -14.45 16.44
C ARG A 640 9.57 -13.40 16.92
N ILE A 641 9.16 -12.14 16.77
CA ILE A 641 9.75 -10.99 17.46
C ILE A 641 8.95 -10.62 18.71
N TRP A 642 9.48 -9.73 19.55
CA TRP A 642 8.68 -9.09 20.60
C TRP A 642 7.53 -8.25 20.02
N ARG A 643 6.49 -8.03 20.82
CA ARG A 643 5.39 -7.11 20.51
C ARG A 643 5.51 -5.82 21.32
N ASP A 644 4.87 -4.75 20.84
CA ASP A 644 4.93 -3.45 21.50
C ASP A 644 4.36 -3.49 22.94
N ASP A 645 3.36 -4.34 23.21
CA ASP A 645 2.78 -4.55 24.55
C ASP A 645 3.70 -5.30 25.52
N GLU A 646 4.74 -5.97 25.02
CA GLU A 646 5.75 -6.67 25.83
C GLU A 646 6.84 -5.70 26.33
N ILE A 647 6.90 -4.46 25.80
CA ILE A 647 7.79 -3.39 26.26
C ILE A 647 7.11 -2.63 27.42
N VAL A 648 7.52 -2.94 28.65
CA VAL A 648 6.91 -2.36 29.85
C VAL A 648 7.77 -1.23 30.41
N GLY A 649 7.22 -0.03 30.53
CA GLY A 649 7.92 1.14 31.09
C GLY A 649 9.17 1.54 30.29
N GLY A 650 9.18 1.28 28.98
CA GLY A 650 10.32 1.52 28.09
C GLY A 650 11.48 0.54 28.23
N VAL A 651 11.32 -0.55 29.00
CA VAL A 651 12.31 -1.62 29.13
C VAL A 651 12.03 -2.70 28.07
N LEU A 652 13.08 -3.09 27.34
CA LEU A 652 12.99 -4.11 26.30
C LEU A 652 12.89 -5.51 26.93
N PRO A 653 12.08 -6.42 26.35
CA PRO A 653 11.94 -7.80 26.84
C PRO A 653 13.29 -8.52 26.93
N THR A 654 13.56 -9.16 28.05
CA THR A 654 14.75 -10.01 28.25
C THR A 654 14.45 -11.51 28.08
N GLN A 655 13.18 -11.83 27.80
CA GLN A 655 12.72 -13.19 27.58
C GLN A 655 11.52 -13.19 26.62
N LEU A 656 11.49 -14.16 25.70
CA LEU A 656 10.33 -14.45 24.85
C LEU A 656 10.03 -15.95 24.94
N ASP A 657 8.78 -16.31 25.24
CA ASP A 657 8.27 -17.69 25.23
C ASP A 657 9.16 -18.70 26.00
N GLY A 658 9.74 -18.26 27.13
CA GLY A 658 10.62 -19.09 27.95
C GLY A 658 12.12 -18.97 27.60
N VAL A 659 12.46 -18.37 26.46
CA VAL A 659 13.85 -18.21 25.97
C VAL A 659 14.47 -16.92 26.49
N ARG A 660 15.62 -17.04 27.17
CA ARG A 660 16.40 -15.90 27.67
C ARG A 660 17.88 -16.08 27.31
N VAL A 661 18.58 -14.96 27.16
CA VAL A 661 20.02 -14.95 26.92
C VAL A 661 20.71 -14.05 27.94
N THR A 662 21.82 -14.53 28.50
CA THR A 662 22.73 -13.66 29.27
C THR A 662 24.08 -13.59 28.60
N VAL A 663 24.66 -12.39 28.55
CA VAL A 663 26.06 -12.16 28.14
C VAL A 663 26.83 -11.73 29.38
N ASN A 664 27.88 -12.47 29.71
CA ASN A 664 28.70 -12.29 30.90
C ASN A 664 27.87 -12.22 32.21
N GLY A 665 26.83 -13.07 32.30
CA GLY A 665 25.90 -13.11 33.44
C GLY A 665 24.86 -11.99 33.49
N ARG A 666 24.84 -11.05 32.54
CA ARG A 666 23.86 -9.96 32.44
C ARG A 666 22.77 -10.30 31.42
N MET A 667 21.51 -10.00 31.74
CA MET A 667 20.38 -10.26 30.84
C MET A 667 20.46 -9.40 29.57
N ALA A 668 20.40 -10.06 28.41
CA ALA A 668 20.30 -9.42 27.11
C ALA A 668 18.82 -9.18 26.74
N ALA A 669 18.53 -8.10 26.02
CA ALA A 669 17.19 -7.91 25.45
C ALA A 669 16.99 -8.85 24.25
N VAL A 670 15.89 -9.58 24.18
CA VAL A 670 15.62 -10.63 23.18
C VAL A 670 14.63 -10.12 22.15
N TYR A 671 15.11 -9.74 20.96
CA TYR A 671 14.28 -9.19 19.89
C TYR A 671 13.57 -10.28 19.08
N TYR A 672 14.29 -11.35 18.74
CA TYR A 672 13.81 -12.40 17.84
C TYR A 672 14.20 -13.78 18.37
N ILE A 673 13.25 -14.73 18.29
CA ILE A 673 13.48 -16.15 18.58
C ILE A 673 13.00 -17.02 17.42
N SER A 674 13.69 -18.13 17.19
CA SER A 674 13.26 -19.24 16.34
C SER A 674 13.89 -20.54 16.84
N ALA A 675 13.59 -21.68 16.21
CA ALA A 675 14.23 -22.95 16.54
C ALA A 675 15.75 -22.95 16.40
N THR A 676 16.31 -22.07 15.55
CA THR A 676 17.72 -22.09 15.14
C THR A 676 18.46 -20.76 15.23
N GLN A 677 17.77 -19.66 15.56
CA GLN A 677 18.37 -18.34 15.66
C GLN A 677 17.74 -17.49 16.76
N LEU A 678 18.57 -16.73 17.46
CA LEU A 678 18.18 -15.66 18.37
C LEU A 678 18.83 -14.35 17.94
N ASN A 679 18.12 -13.23 18.01
CA ASN A 679 18.72 -11.90 17.93
C ASN A 679 18.54 -11.18 19.26
N VAL A 680 19.66 -10.78 19.86
CA VAL A 680 19.66 -10.15 21.18
C VAL A 680 20.54 -8.91 21.22
N GLN A 681 20.19 -7.95 22.08
CA GLN A 681 21.01 -6.78 22.33
C GLN A 681 21.98 -7.10 23.47
N VAL A 682 23.27 -6.97 23.21
CA VAL A 682 24.31 -7.16 24.23
C VAL A 682 24.10 -6.11 25.34
N PRO A 683 23.96 -6.52 26.61
CA PRO A 683 23.81 -5.60 27.72
C PRO A 683 25.06 -4.72 27.90
N SER A 684 24.91 -3.63 28.65
CA SER A 684 26.02 -2.77 29.05
C SER A 684 27.01 -3.56 29.90
N ASP A 685 28.25 -3.63 29.45
CA ASP A 685 29.36 -4.32 30.10
C ASP A 685 30.68 -3.70 29.62
N ASP A 686 31.63 -3.52 30.54
CA ASP A 686 32.94 -2.93 30.26
C ASP A 686 34.01 -4.01 29.97
N ALA A 687 33.63 -5.29 30.02
CA ALA A 687 34.54 -6.41 29.74
C ALA A 687 34.97 -6.44 28.26
N VAL A 688 36.26 -6.71 28.03
CA VAL A 688 36.86 -6.96 26.71
C VAL A 688 37.59 -8.29 26.76
N GLY A 689 37.48 -9.10 25.70
CA GLY A 689 38.00 -10.46 25.62
C GLY A 689 36.90 -11.53 25.62
N PRO A 690 37.22 -12.80 25.89
CA PRO A 690 36.25 -13.89 25.88
C PRO A 690 35.21 -13.71 26.99
N VAL A 691 33.93 -13.64 26.63
CA VAL A 691 32.79 -13.60 27.56
C VAL A 691 31.82 -14.75 27.33
N GLN A 692 31.18 -15.19 28.41
CA GLN A 692 30.19 -16.26 28.37
C GLN A 692 28.86 -15.77 27.79
N VAL A 693 28.34 -16.46 26.80
CA VAL A 693 26.99 -16.27 26.26
C VAL A 693 26.19 -17.51 26.62
N GLN A 694 25.22 -17.34 27.52
CA GLN A 694 24.36 -18.41 28.00
C GLN A 694 22.96 -18.26 27.43
N VAL A 695 22.44 -19.31 26.81
CA VAL A 695 21.07 -19.41 26.31
C VAL A 695 20.32 -20.38 27.22
N THR A 696 19.22 -19.92 27.82
CA THR A 696 18.31 -20.77 28.59
C THR A 696 16.97 -20.87 27.88
N THR A 697 16.47 -22.10 27.75
CA THR A 697 15.16 -22.43 27.20
C THR A 697 14.39 -23.30 28.19
N ALA A 698 13.14 -23.65 27.88
CA ALA A 698 12.38 -24.61 28.69
C ALA A 698 13.01 -26.01 28.71
N GLN A 699 13.88 -26.33 27.75
CA GLN A 699 14.49 -27.64 27.55
C GLN A 699 15.90 -27.75 28.17
N GLY A 700 16.47 -26.65 28.66
CA GLY A 700 17.76 -26.65 29.33
C GLY A 700 18.52 -25.34 29.16
N THR A 701 19.78 -25.34 29.57
CA THR A 701 20.68 -24.19 29.41
C THR A 701 21.95 -24.64 28.73
N THR A 702 22.48 -23.80 27.84
CA THR A 702 23.76 -24.00 27.18
C THR A 702 24.58 -22.73 27.25
N THR A 703 25.90 -22.88 27.27
CA THR A 703 26.82 -21.76 27.35
C THR A 703 27.89 -21.91 26.29
N THR A 704 28.22 -20.81 25.61
CA THR A 704 29.34 -20.70 24.69
C THR A 704 30.14 -19.43 24.98
N THR A 705 31.26 -19.24 24.29
CA THR A 705 32.09 -18.04 24.43
C THR A 705 31.99 -17.18 23.18
N ALA A 706 31.87 -15.86 23.36
CA ALA A 706 32.01 -14.86 22.31
C ALA A 706 33.16 -13.89 22.65
N GLN A 707 33.80 -13.32 21.63
CA GLN A 707 34.83 -12.29 21.85
C GLN A 707 34.17 -10.92 21.96
N MET A 708 34.14 -10.35 23.16
CA MET A 708 33.70 -8.97 23.38
C MET A 708 34.84 -8.00 23.07
N GLN A 709 34.55 -7.00 22.25
CA GLN A 709 35.48 -5.98 21.81
C GLN A 709 34.99 -4.61 22.28
N ALA A 710 35.90 -3.64 22.35
CA ALA A 710 35.54 -2.25 22.59
C ALA A 710 34.58 -1.72 21.53
N PHE A 711 34.79 -2.11 20.27
CA PHE A 711 33.91 -1.82 19.13
C PHE A 711 33.83 -3.07 18.25
N ALA A 712 32.64 -3.36 17.74
CA ALA A 712 32.41 -4.43 16.78
C ALA A 712 31.44 -3.91 15.71
N PRO A 713 31.86 -2.93 14.89
CA PRO A 713 30.95 -2.21 14.01
C PRO A 713 30.49 -3.09 12.84
N GLY A 714 29.20 -3.04 12.54
CA GLY A 714 28.61 -3.69 11.38
C GLY A 714 27.54 -2.83 10.74
N LEU A 715 27.53 -2.72 9.42
CA LEU A 715 26.44 -2.06 8.68
C LEU A 715 25.32 -3.05 8.40
N PHE A 716 24.07 -2.63 8.59
CA PHE A 716 22.94 -3.45 8.17
C PHE A 716 22.88 -3.46 6.64
N LEU A 717 22.56 -4.62 6.08
CA LEU A 717 22.47 -4.82 4.64
C LEU A 717 21.03 -5.24 4.30
N PHE A 718 20.50 -4.73 3.18
CA PHE A 718 19.22 -5.16 2.64
C PHE A 718 19.22 -6.68 2.36
N ASP A 719 18.08 -7.36 2.43
CA ASP A 719 18.02 -8.82 2.29
C ASP A 719 18.11 -9.33 0.84
N ARG A 720 17.85 -8.45 -0.13
CA ARG A 720 17.98 -8.73 -1.56
C ARG A 720 19.43 -8.81 -2.02
N GLU A 721 19.62 -9.48 -3.15
CA GLU A 721 20.90 -9.53 -3.85
C GLU A 721 22.07 -10.04 -3.01
N ASN A 722 21.80 -11.11 -2.28
CA ASN A 722 22.77 -11.76 -1.40
C ASN A 722 23.36 -10.83 -0.33
N ARG A 723 22.53 -9.88 0.14
CA ARG A 723 22.87 -8.95 1.23
C ARG A 723 24.11 -8.13 0.94
N ARG A 724 24.14 -7.50 -0.24
CA ARG A 724 25.29 -6.74 -0.73
C ARG A 724 25.20 -5.24 -0.41
N TYR A 725 23.98 -4.69 -0.43
CA TYR A 725 23.79 -3.24 -0.31
C TYR A 725 23.48 -2.84 1.12
N VAL A 726 24.12 -1.76 1.58
CA VAL A 726 23.86 -1.14 2.89
C VAL A 726 22.40 -0.72 2.95
N ALA A 727 21.75 -1.01 4.08
CA ALA A 727 20.45 -0.44 4.39
C ALA A 727 20.64 1.08 4.57
N SER A 728 20.26 1.83 3.55
CA SER A 728 20.50 3.27 3.49
C SER A 728 19.36 4.03 2.83
N GLN A 729 19.30 5.33 3.11
CA GLN A 729 18.27 6.24 2.63
C GLN A 729 18.84 7.57 2.15
N HIS A 730 18.15 8.23 1.23
CA HIS A 730 18.44 9.61 0.85
C HIS A 730 18.03 10.52 2.01
N ALA A 731 18.89 11.42 2.47
CA ALA A 731 18.55 12.28 3.61
C ALA A 731 17.51 13.37 3.26
N ALA A 732 17.30 13.63 1.97
CA ALA A 732 16.34 14.63 1.50
C ALA A 732 14.88 14.18 1.68
N ASP A 733 14.59 12.90 1.47
CA ASP A 733 13.22 12.37 1.40
C ASP A 733 13.03 11.00 2.06
N TYR A 734 14.08 10.43 2.67
CA TYR A 734 14.11 9.11 3.30
C TYR A 734 13.80 7.92 2.37
N SER A 735 13.80 8.14 1.05
CA SER A 735 13.68 7.06 0.07
C SER A 735 14.92 6.16 0.10
N LEU A 736 14.80 4.91 -0.36
CA LEU A 736 15.88 3.93 -0.25
C LEU A 736 17.01 4.22 -1.25
N VAL A 737 18.25 4.23 -0.75
CA VAL A 737 19.44 4.29 -1.61
C VAL A 737 19.78 2.90 -2.11
N GLY A 738 19.85 2.74 -3.42
CA GLY A 738 20.22 1.48 -4.06
C GLY A 738 19.96 1.52 -5.54
N LYS A 739 20.52 0.57 -6.29
CA LYS A 739 20.26 0.47 -7.73
C LYS A 739 18.75 0.50 -8.05
N VAL A 740 18.42 1.00 -9.24
CA VAL A 740 17.05 1.00 -9.74
C VAL A 740 16.52 -0.44 -9.72
N GLY A 741 15.40 -0.65 -9.02
CA GLY A 741 14.77 -1.97 -8.89
C GLY A 741 15.31 -2.85 -7.76
N LEU A 742 16.27 -2.38 -6.94
CA LEU A 742 16.64 -3.09 -5.71
C LEU A 742 15.40 -3.28 -4.82
N TYR A 743 14.65 -2.20 -4.60
CA TYR A 743 13.26 -2.20 -4.11
C TYR A 743 12.41 -1.24 -4.93
N PRO A 744 11.06 -1.34 -4.88
CA PRO A 744 10.20 -0.32 -5.46
C PRO A 744 10.58 1.08 -4.95
N GLY A 745 10.89 1.99 -5.87
CA GLY A 745 11.27 3.37 -5.55
C GLY A 745 12.72 3.57 -5.07
N SER A 746 13.58 2.55 -5.03
CA SER A 746 14.98 2.76 -4.67
C SER A 746 15.76 3.43 -5.81
N THR A 747 16.52 4.46 -5.49
CA THR A 747 17.34 5.21 -6.45
C THR A 747 18.82 5.21 -6.06
N PRO A 748 19.75 5.21 -7.04
CA PRO A 748 21.17 5.36 -6.74
C PRO A 748 21.46 6.69 -6.05
N ALA A 749 22.49 6.68 -5.20
CA ALA A 749 22.96 7.89 -4.57
C ALA A 749 23.64 8.84 -5.57
N LYS A 750 23.51 10.15 -5.38
CA LYS A 750 24.17 11.18 -6.20
C LYS A 750 25.43 11.70 -5.52
N PRO A 751 26.55 11.89 -6.24
CA PRO A 751 27.70 12.61 -5.70
C PRO A 751 27.27 13.98 -5.14
N GLY A 752 27.74 14.29 -3.94
CA GLY A 752 27.44 15.53 -3.24
C GLY A 752 26.18 15.51 -2.37
N GLU A 753 25.29 14.52 -2.50
CA GLU A 753 24.12 14.41 -1.65
C GLU A 753 24.46 13.85 -0.25
N ILE A 754 23.51 13.92 0.67
CA ILE A 754 23.62 13.31 1.99
C ILE A 754 22.81 12.01 2.01
N VAL A 755 23.45 10.91 2.41
CA VAL A 755 22.81 9.61 2.64
C VAL A 755 22.83 9.26 4.12
N ILE A 756 21.84 8.48 4.55
CA ILE A 756 21.69 7.95 5.90
C ILE A 756 22.05 6.46 5.86
N LEU A 757 23.03 6.05 6.65
CA LEU A 757 23.47 4.65 6.79
C LEU A 757 23.10 4.11 8.17
N TYR A 758 22.78 2.81 8.27
CA TYR A 758 22.42 2.18 9.53
C TYR A 758 23.35 1.03 9.91
N GLY A 759 23.66 0.90 11.21
CA GLY A 759 24.52 -0.17 11.72
C GLY A 759 24.41 -0.43 13.22
N THR A 760 25.26 -1.31 13.75
CA THR A 760 25.32 -1.74 15.16
C THR A 760 26.77 -1.87 15.64
N GLY A 761 27.00 -1.78 16.95
CA GLY A 761 28.31 -2.08 17.56
C GLY A 761 29.36 -0.98 17.49
N PHE A 762 28.93 0.28 17.33
CA PHE A 762 29.80 1.46 17.30
C PHE A 762 30.12 2.05 18.69
N GLY A 763 29.73 1.37 19.78
CA GLY A 763 30.14 1.73 21.13
C GLY A 763 29.31 2.85 21.78
N PRO A 764 29.82 3.48 22.85
CA PRO A 764 29.03 4.35 23.72
C PRO A 764 28.67 5.70 23.09
N THR A 765 27.62 6.32 23.62
CA THR A 765 27.20 7.69 23.26
C THR A 765 27.59 8.72 24.31
N ASN A 766 27.54 10.00 23.95
CA ASN A 766 27.66 11.13 24.86
C ASN A 766 26.47 12.11 24.66
N PRO A 767 25.53 12.22 25.63
CA PRO A 767 25.52 11.53 26.92
C PRO A 767 25.35 10.00 26.80
N PRO A 768 25.82 9.21 27.78
CA PRO A 768 25.65 7.76 27.77
C PRO A 768 24.17 7.34 27.81
N VAL A 769 23.78 6.44 26.91
CA VAL A 769 22.43 5.88 26.89
C VAL A 769 22.46 4.40 27.32
N PRO A 770 21.69 4.00 28.36
CA PRO A 770 21.63 2.60 28.79
C PRO A 770 21.09 1.66 27.72
N THR A 771 21.60 0.42 27.72
CA THR A 771 21.08 -0.68 26.88
C THR A 771 19.77 -1.23 27.45
N GLY A 772 19.04 -2.04 26.66
CA GLY A 772 17.82 -2.71 27.11
C GLY A 772 16.62 -1.78 27.29
N ARG A 773 16.64 -0.59 26.68
CA ARG A 773 15.55 0.38 26.77
C ARG A 773 15.22 1.00 25.42
N VAL A 774 13.98 1.45 25.26
CA VAL A 774 13.55 2.26 24.13
C VAL A 774 14.29 3.61 24.15
N ILE A 775 14.81 4.01 23.00
CA ILE A 775 15.50 5.29 22.81
C ILE A 775 14.46 6.33 22.42
N THR A 776 14.27 7.34 23.27
CA THR A 776 13.31 8.42 23.02
C THR A 776 13.95 9.66 22.42
N GLN A 777 15.28 9.77 22.50
CA GLN A 777 16.06 10.84 21.90
C GLN A 777 17.38 10.29 21.35
N PRO A 778 17.77 10.65 20.12
CA PRO A 778 19.03 10.19 19.55
C PRO A 778 20.22 10.80 20.30
N ALA A 779 21.29 10.03 20.46
CA ALA A 779 22.50 10.45 21.18
C ALA A 779 23.75 10.28 20.30
N ARG A 780 24.62 11.28 20.28
CA ARG A 780 25.85 11.26 19.47
C ARG A 780 26.83 10.22 19.99
N LEU A 781 27.60 9.61 19.09
CA LEU A 781 28.71 8.73 19.49
C LEU A 781 29.74 9.49 20.34
N ALA A 782 30.26 8.83 21.36
CA ALA A 782 31.33 9.40 22.19
C ALA A 782 32.67 9.44 21.44
N ASN A 783 32.88 8.52 20.49
CA ASN A 783 34.07 8.44 19.66
C ASN A 783 33.74 8.87 18.22
N PRO A 784 34.63 9.65 17.57
CA PRO A 784 34.44 10.01 16.16
C PRO A 784 34.58 8.80 15.25
N VAL A 785 33.90 8.85 14.10
CA VAL A 785 33.97 7.84 13.04
C VAL A 785 34.61 8.43 11.78
N ARG A 786 35.30 7.58 11.01
CA ARG A 786 35.72 7.88 9.65
C ARG A 786 34.89 7.04 8.69
N VAL A 787 34.26 7.68 7.71
CA VAL A 787 33.50 6.97 6.66
C VAL A 787 34.24 7.12 5.34
N SER A 788 34.39 6.01 4.61
CA SER A 788 34.83 6.02 3.22
C SER A 788 33.78 5.40 2.31
N ILE A 789 33.60 6.00 1.12
CA ILE A 789 32.68 5.53 0.08
C ILE A 789 33.49 5.44 -1.21
N GLY A 790 33.55 4.26 -1.82
CA GLY A 790 34.36 3.99 -3.01
C GLY A 790 35.86 4.24 -2.79
N GLY A 791 36.35 4.07 -1.56
CA GLY A 791 37.73 4.36 -1.18
C GLY A 791 38.05 5.84 -0.93
N LEU A 792 37.10 6.75 -1.16
CA LEU A 792 37.24 8.18 -0.89
C LEU A 792 36.71 8.52 0.51
N GLN A 793 37.38 9.43 1.22
CA GLN A 793 36.93 9.93 2.51
C GLN A 793 35.62 10.71 2.32
N ALA A 794 34.57 10.28 3.03
CA ALA A 794 33.26 10.92 3.04
C ALA A 794 33.11 11.83 4.26
N GLU A 795 32.38 12.93 4.11
CA GLU A 795 32.12 13.88 5.20
C GLU A 795 31.02 13.34 6.10
N VAL A 796 31.29 13.25 7.41
CA VAL A 796 30.33 12.77 8.40
C VAL A 796 29.66 13.96 9.07
N LEU A 797 28.39 14.19 8.76
CA LEU A 797 27.58 15.29 9.29
C LEU A 797 26.97 14.93 10.65
N TRP A 798 26.62 13.65 10.82
CA TRP A 798 26.05 13.15 12.05
C TRP A 798 26.35 11.66 12.23
N ALA A 799 26.64 11.24 13.46
CA ALA A 799 26.85 9.84 13.82
C ALA A 799 26.40 9.62 15.27
N GLY A 800 25.49 8.67 15.49
CA GLY A 800 24.88 8.47 16.80
C GLY A 800 23.90 7.32 16.87
N LEU A 801 23.50 6.98 18.09
CA LEU A 801 22.46 6.00 18.37
C LEU A 801 21.09 6.64 18.12
N SER A 802 20.27 6.03 17.25
CA SER A 802 18.92 6.52 16.90
C SER A 802 17.81 5.63 17.44
N ALA A 803 18.07 4.33 17.61
CA ALA A 803 17.21 3.39 18.32
C ALA A 803 18.05 2.39 19.12
N ALA A 804 17.42 1.52 19.91
CA ALA A 804 18.15 0.60 20.78
C ALA A 804 19.10 -0.27 19.95
N GLY A 805 20.41 -0.11 20.14
CA GLY A 805 21.45 -0.82 19.38
C GLY A 805 21.55 -0.45 17.88
N LEU A 806 20.76 0.52 17.41
CA LEU A 806 20.76 1.00 16.03
C LEU A 806 21.46 2.35 15.96
N TYR A 807 22.54 2.40 15.20
CA TYR A 807 23.33 3.60 14.93
C TYR A 807 23.01 4.11 13.53
N GLN A 808 22.91 5.42 13.43
CA GLN A 808 22.68 6.14 12.18
C GLN A 808 23.88 7.03 11.86
N PHE A 809 24.19 7.15 10.57
CA PHE A 809 25.25 8.00 10.04
C PHE A 809 24.71 8.84 8.89
N ASN A 810 24.75 10.18 9.01
CA ASN A 810 24.46 11.08 7.91
C ASN A 810 25.78 11.46 7.26
N VAL A 811 25.98 11.04 6.01
CA VAL A 811 27.26 11.10 5.32
C VAL A 811 27.07 11.76 3.97
N LYS A 812 27.90 12.74 3.64
CA LYS A 812 27.93 13.32 2.30
C LYS A 812 28.67 12.39 1.34
N VAL A 813 28.03 12.00 0.24
CA VAL A 813 28.61 11.19 -0.82
C VAL A 813 29.72 12.00 -1.51
N PRO A 814 30.98 11.50 -1.58
CA PRO A 814 32.09 12.23 -2.19
C PRO A 814 31.79 12.70 -3.62
N ASP A 815 32.08 13.98 -3.90
CA ASP A 815 31.79 14.63 -5.20
C ASP A 815 32.54 13.97 -6.38
N ALA A 816 33.70 13.36 -6.11
CA ALA A 816 34.55 12.72 -7.11
C ALA A 816 34.17 11.26 -7.45
N LEU A 817 33.09 10.72 -6.88
CA LEU A 817 32.67 9.35 -7.17
C LEU A 817 32.17 9.18 -8.62
N SER A 818 32.48 8.02 -9.18
CA SER A 818 31.97 7.57 -10.48
C SER A 818 30.71 6.72 -10.31
N ASP A 819 29.92 6.64 -11.37
CA ASP A 819 28.73 5.79 -11.41
C ASP A 819 29.10 4.32 -11.14
N GLY A 820 28.29 3.62 -10.35
CA GLY A 820 28.46 2.22 -10.01
C GLY A 820 28.35 1.91 -8.52
N ASP A 821 28.62 0.65 -8.16
CA ASP A 821 28.61 0.21 -6.76
C ASP A 821 29.89 0.67 -6.05
N ALA A 822 29.73 1.51 -5.04
CA ALA A 822 30.81 2.03 -4.20
C ALA A 822 30.83 1.31 -2.84
N ALA A 823 31.99 0.74 -2.47
CA ALA A 823 32.17 0.10 -1.18
C ALA A 823 32.09 1.13 -0.04
N VAL A 824 31.40 0.79 1.04
CA VAL A 824 31.20 1.66 2.21
C VAL A 824 31.89 1.04 3.42
N VAL A 825 32.77 1.81 4.05
CA VAL A 825 33.44 1.42 5.29
C VAL A 825 33.25 2.52 6.33
N VAL A 826 32.72 2.16 7.50
CA VAL A 826 32.73 3.03 8.68
C VAL A 826 33.76 2.47 9.66
N ASP A 827 34.78 3.27 9.97
CA ASP A 827 35.84 2.95 10.92
C ASP A 827 35.63 3.74 12.20
N ILE A 828 35.63 3.05 13.34
CA ILE A 828 35.62 3.65 14.67
C ILE A 828 36.85 3.18 15.45
N ALA A 829 37.72 4.11 15.81
CA ALA A 829 38.94 3.84 16.57
C ALA A 829 39.82 2.70 15.99
N GLY A 830 39.85 2.53 14.66
CA GLY A 830 40.60 1.47 13.99
C GLY A 830 39.87 0.14 13.83
N PHE A 831 38.58 0.09 14.18
CA PHE A 831 37.69 -1.05 13.92
C PHE A 831 36.81 -0.71 12.70
N PRO A 832 37.05 -1.32 11.52
CA PRO A 832 36.23 -1.09 10.34
C PRO A 832 35.00 -2.01 10.32
N THR A 833 33.92 -1.55 9.67
CA THR A 833 32.78 -2.40 9.28
C THR A 833 33.20 -3.45 8.23
N GLN A 834 32.32 -4.42 7.96
CA GLN A 834 32.56 -5.47 6.98
C GLN A 834 32.84 -4.94 5.56
N SER A 835 33.68 -5.66 4.80
CA SER A 835 34.14 -5.25 3.46
C SER A 835 33.13 -5.46 2.34
N ASN A 836 32.09 -6.28 2.55
CA ASN A 836 31.05 -6.60 1.57
C ASN A 836 29.81 -5.69 1.69
N ALA A 837 30.01 -4.39 1.90
CA ALA A 837 28.95 -3.41 2.07
C ALA A 837 29.07 -2.34 0.99
N PHE A 838 28.03 -2.14 0.18
CA PHE A 838 28.04 -1.22 -0.96
C PHE A 838 26.82 -0.28 -0.96
N ILE A 839 26.96 0.88 -1.59
CA ILE A 839 25.85 1.68 -2.10
C ILE A 839 26.02 1.88 -3.60
N THR A 840 24.94 1.95 -4.35
CA THR A 840 25.00 2.30 -5.78
C THR A 840 25.01 3.82 -5.93
N VAL A 841 25.90 4.36 -6.75
CA VAL A 841 26.05 5.78 -7.05
C VAL A 841 25.76 6.05 -8.53
N GLN A 842 25.08 7.14 -8.86
CA GLN A 842 24.83 7.61 -10.22
C GLN A 842 24.75 9.16 -10.24
N ARG A 843 25.47 9.79 -11.17
CA ARG A 843 25.47 11.26 -11.34
C ARG A 843 24.18 11.84 -11.90
#